data_AF-A0A5B9QV04-F1
#
_entry.id   AF-A0A5B9QV04-F1
#
_cell.length_a   1.000
_cell.length_b   1.000
_cell.length_c   1.000
_cell.angle_alpha   90.00
_cell.angle_beta   90.00
_cell.angle_gamma   90.00
#
_symmetry.space_group_name_H-M   'P 1'
#
loop_
_entity.id
_entity.type
_entity.pdbx_description
1 polymer ?
#
loop_
_entity_poly.entity_id
_entity_poly.type
_entity_poly.pdbx_seq_one_letter_code
_entity_poly.pdbx_strand_id
1 'polypeptide(L)'
;MKYRFFATLFGLVAFISMASVAGMASVARAADSETKPDATGTADTESAETVEGEEEEVLAGHSYHGDFLNEGPRQAAYLMGGTGTVRFPITSEVPQTQAFIEQGIGQLYGFWYLEAERSFRHAAELDPNCAIAYWGAALATKSAPKRARGFIAEAVQRKDTVSKRERMYIEALDEYLNFGLKKDDTQSDDEEQKSKSLSRDEKKQRAEKYTKALEAIALEYPDDIEAKAFLALQLYDNRGELPNPSYLAVDGLLDKVFAAEPMHSAHHFRIHLWDNKKAEMALRSAALCGPASPRIAHMWHMPGHIYSKLKRYDDAAWQQEASARVDHAHMIRDRVLPDQIHNFAHNNEWLIRNLNNVGRVRDAIDLAKNMTELPRHPKYNTLDKRGSAYYGRLRLIETLSQYEMWHDAVELCQQACLQPTDKDKQQIERLRLLGSAAYMTANVQLADAALADLQQRLENKRAEQTKAGNEAAAEATEKAVDKAKVKQAGEQARRDAEASLAAAAEQPAAEQPEDKESGDSEPVENETVAADELIAQRVADAEQESRDQQLKAKSKEIDKARTAARKRLATPINDLVKAVAQVEAFRAIADEDWDAALPLLEKASRNVSPLLVAKVRLRCGDPAKAIADVNKEVDRNKNEVLPLAHLTELQFLAGDWDAAKQAFERLQEISASVDMQADIFQRLDVVAQRLGYEADWRAEPQLRDDLGERPDLDSLGPFRWQPSPAPSWKLTDAEDKLRTLDDYKNRPLVVIFYLGFGCLHCAEQLQAFAPMYEEFQEQGIEVLAISTEGKEDLRKSVKLYDGKPFPFPLTSDAGLETFKAYRAYDDFEDQPLHGTFLIDGDGKVRWQDIGFEPFMKPQFLLDEATRLLAPAAKAN
;
A
#
# COMPACT_ATOMS: atom_id res chain seq x y z
N MET A 1 -2.49 10.73 22.50
CA MET A 1 -2.49 11.57 21.28
C MET A 1 -3.48 10.94 20.31
N LYS A 2 -4.42 11.72 19.76
CA LYS A 2 -5.70 11.27 19.17
C LYS A 2 -5.50 10.38 17.92
N TYR A 3 -5.85 9.11 17.99
CA TYR A 3 -6.03 8.22 16.83
C TYR A 3 -7.46 8.40 16.30
N ARG A 4 -7.63 9.37 15.40
CA ARG A 4 -8.73 9.45 14.43
C ARG A 4 -8.11 9.16 13.07
N PHE A 5 -8.90 8.57 12.17
CA PHE A 5 -8.59 8.17 10.79
C PHE A 5 -8.31 6.67 10.59
N PHE A 6 -9.38 5.89 10.38
CA PHE A 6 -9.42 4.82 9.37
C PHE A 6 -10.89 4.62 8.94
N ALA A 7 -11.33 5.48 8.03
CA ALA A 7 -12.51 5.30 7.17
C ALA A 7 -12.46 6.22 5.92
N THR A 8 -11.47 7.12 5.81
CA THR A 8 -11.50 8.18 4.78
C THR A 8 -10.11 8.54 4.24
N LEU A 9 -9.31 7.56 3.79
CA LEU A 9 -8.05 7.87 3.09
C LEU A 9 -7.68 6.83 2.03
N PHE A 10 -8.46 6.74 0.96
CA PHE A 10 -8.02 6.09 -0.28
C PHE A 10 -8.56 6.89 -1.47
N GLY A 11 -7.71 7.78 -1.96
CA GLY A 11 -8.00 8.68 -3.07
C GLY A 11 -6.92 9.73 -3.20
N LEU A 12 -5.69 9.32 -3.54
CA LEU A 12 -4.66 10.10 -4.23
C LEU A 12 -3.36 9.27 -4.31
N VAL A 13 -3.07 8.63 -5.45
CA VAL A 13 -1.70 8.51 -6.03
C VAL A 13 -1.87 8.11 -7.51
N ALA A 14 -1.81 9.08 -8.42
CA ALA A 14 -1.48 8.87 -9.83
C ALA A 14 -0.84 10.15 -10.36
N PHE A 15 0.06 9.99 -11.34
CA PHE A 15 0.89 10.99 -12.04
C PHE A 15 2.24 11.36 -11.41
N ILE A 16 3.30 10.87 -12.04
CA ILE A 16 4.26 11.65 -12.85
C ILE A 16 5.06 10.65 -13.72
N SER A 17 4.94 10.72 -15.05
CA SER A 17 6.07 10.83 -15.99
C SER A 17 5.56 10.75 -17.44
N MET A 18 5.40 11.89 -18.10
CA MET A 18 5.39 12.00 -19.55
C MET A 18 6.14 13.27 -19.97
N ALA A 19 7.18 13.06 -20.76
CA ALA A 19 7.86 13.96 -21.68
C ALA A 19 8.79 13.03 -22.48
N SER A 20 8.98 13.07 -23.79
CA SER A 20 8.53 13.92 -24.90
C SER A 20 9.27 13.36 -26.12
N VAL A 21 8.63 12.92 -27.20
CA VAL A 21 9.21 13.04 -28.55
C VAL A 21 8.06 13.17 -29.55
N ALA A 22 7.88 14.38 -30.06
CA ALA A 22 7.07 14.65 -31.23
C ALA A 22 8.00 15.07 -32.38
N GLY A 23 7.71 14.55 -33.57
CA GLY A 23 8.14 15.11 -34.84
C GLY A 23 9.08 14.23 -35.65
N MET A 24 8.57 13.61 -36.71
CA MET A 24 9.04 13.91 -38.06
C MET A 24 8.07 13.44 -39.14
N ALA A 25 7.75 14.42 -40.00
CA ALA A 25 7.07 14.43 -41.28
C ALA A 25 7.10 13.16 -42.17
N SER A 26 5.91 12.84 -42.73
CA SER A 26 5.57 12.91 -44.16
C SER A 26 6.73 12.83 -45.17
N VAL A 27 6.59 11.95 -46.19
CA VAL A 27 6.59 12.29 -47.63
C VAL A 27 6.49 11.01 -48.50
N ALA A 28 5.34 10.89 -49.16
CA ALA A 28 5.11 10.72 -50.60
C ALA A 28 5.44 9.43 -51.39
N ARG A 29 4.39 9.10 -52.19
CA ARG A 29 4.34 8.95 -53.67
C ARG A 29 4.38 7.54 -54.29
N ALA A 30 3.17 7.08 -54.62
CA ALA A 30 2.54 7.11 -55.95
C ALA A 30 2.98 6.17 -57.09
N ALA A 31 1.91 5.77 -57.81
CA ALA A 31 1.80 5.53 -59.26
C ALA A 31 2.38 4.20 -59.79
N ASP A 32 1.78 3.49 -60.75
CA ASP A 32 0.53 3.65 -61.50
C ASP A 32 0.29 2.37 -62.34
N SER A 33 -0.95 2.26 -62.81
CA SER A 33 -1.40 1.77 -64.13
C SER A 33 -1.63 0.28 -64.45
N GLU A 34 -2.88 0.07 -64.90
CA GLU A 34 -3.34 -0.76 -66.04
C GLU A 34 -3.46 -2.28 -65.82
N THR A 35 -4.53 -3.00 -66.18
CA THR A 35 -5.64 -2.75 -67.12
C THR A 35 -6.79 -3.74 -66.87
N LYS A 36 -8.03 -3.25 -67.00
CA LYS A 36 -9.32 -3.97 -67.21
C LYS A 36 -9.36 -4.57 -68.65
N PRO A 37 -10.35 -5.41 -69.10
CA PRO A 37 -11.82 -5.22 -68.97
C PRO A 37 -12.61 -6.55 -68.84
N ASP A 38 -13.95 -6.71 -68.81
CA ASP A 38 -15.16 -6.06 -69.38
C ASP A 38 -16.38 -6.81 -68.73
N ALA A 39 -17.66 -6.46 -68.76
CA ALA A 39 -18.46 -5.25 -69.03
C ALA A 39 -19.94 -5.57 -68.74
N THR A 40 -20.75 -4.49 -68.76
CA THR A 40 -22.22 -4.38 -68.85
C THR A 40 -23.01 -4.49 -67.53
N GLY A 41 -23.86 -3.55 -67.11
CA GLY A 41 -24.33 -2.28 -67.70
C GLY A 41 -25.20 -1.48 -66.70
N THR A 42 -25.14 -0.16 -66.83
CA THR A 42 -25.87 0.97 -66.18
C THR A 42 -27.40 0.94 -66.38
N ALA A 43 -28.29 1.64 -65.66
CA ALA A 43 -28.29 2.57 -64.51
C ALA A 43 -29.77 2.75 -64.08
N ASP A 44 -30.05 3.13 -62.83
CA ASP A 44 -30.88 4.30 -62.49
C ASP A 44 -30.96 4.50 -60.96
N THR A 45 -30.90 5.78 -60.59
CA THR A 45 -30.72 6.37 -59.26
C THR A 45 -32.01 6.41 -58.43
N GLU A 46 -31.95 6.07 -57.13
CA GLU A 46 -32.49 6.90 -56.04
C GLU A 46 -32.18 6.33 -54.63
N SER A 47 -31.69 7.24 -53.77
CA SER A 47 -31.84 7.28 -52.31
C SER A 47 -30.97 6.44 -51.35
N ALA A 48 -30.34 7.21 -50.45
CA ALA A 48 -30.11 6.97 -49.02
C ALA A 48 -28.84 6.20 -48.57
N GLU A 49 -27.89 7.02 -48.14
CA GLU A 49 -26.79 6.81 -47.19
C GLU A 49 -27.17 6.02 -45.92
N THR A 50 -26.23 5.22 -45.41
CA THR A 50 -25.57 5.34 -44.08
C THR A 50 -24.67 4.12 -43.89
N VAL A 51 -23.36 4.23 -44.20
CA VAL A 51 -22.24 4.47 -43.25
C VAL A 51 -22.17 3.39 -42.15
N GLU A 52 -21.45 2.31 -42.44
CA GLU A 52 -20.88 1.41 -41.43
C GLU A 52 -19.73 2.15 -40.73
N GLY A 53 -19.82 2.25 -39.40
CA GLY A 53 -18.76 2.78 -38.55
C GLY A 53 -17.65 1.72 -38.38
N GLU A 54 -16.41 2.17 -38.39
CA GLU A 54 -15.24 1.38 -38.02
C GLU A 54 -15.39 0.92 -36.55
N GLU A 55 -15.55 -0.38 -36.31
CA GLU A 55 -15.41 -0.97 -34.96
C GLU A 55 -13.92 -0.94 -34.58
N GLU A 56 -13.57 -0.21 -33.52
CA GLU A 56 -12.23 -0.30 -32.92
C GLU A 56 -11.98 -1.74 -32.45
N GLU A 57 -10.95 -2.39 -33.00
CA GLU A 57 -10.56 -3.76 -32.66
C GLU A 57 -10.12 -3.84 -31.19
N VAL A 58 -10.87 -4.58 -30.37
CA VAL A 58 -10.57 -4.76 -28.93
C VAL A 58 -9.24 -5.48 -28.75
N LEU A 59 -8.31 -4.87 -28.01
CA LEU A 59 -6.99 -5.43 -27.75
C LEU A 59 -7.06 -6.77 -27.00
N ALA A 60 -6.15 -7.69 -27.30
CA ALA A 60 -6.11 -9.01 -26.66
C ALA A 60 -6.06 -8.91 -25.12
N GLY A 61 -6.93 -9.67 -24.45
CA GLY A 61 -7.10 -9.67 -23.00
C GLY A 61 -8.00 -8.55 -22.44
N HIS A 62 -8.36 -7.54 -23.26
CA HIS A 62 -9.32 -6.50 -22.90
C HIS A 62 -10.76 -6.99 -23.09
N SER A 63 -11.68 -6.43 -22.33
CA SER A 63 -13.09 -6.80 -22.32
C SER A 63 -13.80 -6.37 -23.60
N TYR A 64 -14.62 -7.26 -24.16
CA TYR A 64 -15.53 -6.94 -25.27
C TYR A 64 -16.75 -6.14 -24.81
N HIS A 65 -17.06 -6.19 -23.51
CA HIS A 65 -18.19 -5.50 -22.89
C HIS A 65 -17.77 -4.17 -22.23
N GLY A 66 -16.61 -3.64 -22.61
CA GLY A 66 -16.11 -2.31 -22.24
C GLY A 66 -15.06 -2.30 -21.11
N ASP A 67 -14.26 -1.24 -21.08
CA ASP A 67 -13.04 -1.13 -20.25
C ASP A 67 -13.25 -1.30 -18.75
N PHE A 68 -14.46 -1.05 -18.25
CA PHE A 68 -14.73 -1.19 -16.82
C PHE A 68 -14.63 -2.65 -16.34
N LEU A 69 -14.68 -3.63 -17.25
CA LEU A 69 -14.50 -5.05 -16.98
C LEU A 69 -13.06 -5.53 -17.19
N ASN A 70 -12.14 -4.66 -17.64
CA ASN A 70 -10.70 -4.96 -17.72
C ASN A 70 -10.09 -5.20 -16.33
N GLU A 71 -10.71 -4.67 -15.28
CA GLU A 71 -10.30 -4.92 -13.89
C GLU A 71 -11.34 -5.75 -13.13
N GLY A 72 -10.99 -6.17 -11.91
CA GLY A 72 -11.88 -6.92 -11.02
C GLY A 72 -11.62 -8.44 -11.05
N PRO A 73 -12.51 -9.23 -10.42
CA PRO A 73 -12.41 -10.68 -10.43
C PRO A 73 -12.71 -11.21 -11.83
N ARG A 74 -11.88 -12.14 -12.31
CA ARG A 74 -11.97 -12.70 -13.68
C ARG A 74 -12.41 -14.17 -13.72
N GLN A 75 -12.65 -14.77 -12.57
CA GLN A 75 -13.03 -16.20 -12.52
C GLN A 75 -14.42 -16.32 -11.92
N ALA A 76 -15.15 -17.33 -12.39
CA ALA A 76 -16.50 -17.63 -11.95
C ALA A 76 -16.55 -17.79 -10.43
N ALA A 77 -17.67 -17.36 -9.85
CA ALA A 77 -17.94 -17.58 -8.45
C ALA A 77 -18.36 -19.04 -8.20
N TYR A 78 -18.28 -19.47 -6.95
CA TYR A 78 -18.96 -20.67 -6.47
C TYR A 78 -19.73 -20.33 -5.19
N LEU A 79 -20.74 -21.13 -4.87
CA LEU A 79 -21.51 -20.96 -3.63
C LEU A 79 -20.64 -21.43 -2.45
N MET A 80 -20.03 -20.48 -1.74
CA MET A 80 -19.08 -20.76 -0.67
C MET A 80 -19.75 -21.07 0.67
N GLY A 81 -20.97 -20.58 0.88
CA GLY A 81 -21.68 -20.65 2.16
C GLY A 81 -20.98 -19.82 3.26
N GLY A 82 -21.66 -19.63 4.39
CA GLY A 82 -21.08 -18.93 5.55
C GLY A 82 -20.73 -17.46 5.29
N THR A 83 -21.45 -16.78 4.41
CA THR A 83 -21.32 -15.34 4.10
C THR A 83 -22.43 -14.50 4.74
N GLY A 84 -23.15 -15.06 5.71
CA GLY A 84 -24.31 -14.43 6.33
C GLY A 84 -25.63 -15.01 5.85
N THR A 85 -26.66 -14.84 6.67
CA THR A 85 -28.05 -15.13 6.29
C THR A 85 -28.68 -13.87 5.72
N VAL A 86 -28.77 -13.81 4.39
CA VAL A 86 -29.38 -12.70 3.64
C VAL A 86 -30.66 -13.20 2.98
N ARG A 87 -31.70 -12.38 2.96
CA ARG A 87 -32.93 -12.66 2.23
C ARG A 87 -33.29 -11.48 1.34
N PHE A 88 -32.92 -11.58 0.06
CA PHE A 88 -33.12 -10.49 -0.90
C PHE A 88 -33.84 -11.02 -2.13
N PRO A 89 -35.19 -11.12 -2.12
CA PRO A 89 -35.94 -11.63 -3.26
C PRO A 89 -35.68 -10.81 -4.52
N ILE A 90 -35.40 -11.48 -5.65
CA ILE A 90 -35.17 -10.87 -6.95
C ILE A 90 -36.20 -11.30 -8.01
N THR A 91 -36.34 -10.50 -9.05
CA THR A 91 -37.02 -10.89 -10.30
C THR A 91 -36.06 -11.73 -11.14
N SER A 92 -36.06 -13.04 -10.90
CA SER A 92 -35.38 -14.05 -11.71
C SER A 92 -36.05 -15.41 -11.50
N GLU A 93 -36.10 -16.23 -12.55
CA GLU A 93 -36.57 -17.62 -12.45
C GLU A 93 -35.43 -18.62 -12.19
N VAL A 94 -34.17 -18.16 -12.20
CA VAL A 94 -32.98 -19.00 -12.04
C VAL A 94 -32.60 -19.08 -10.55
N PRO A 95 -32.78 -20.23 -9.87
CA PRO A 95 -32.54 -20.32 -8.43
C PRO A 95 -31.09 -20.05 -8.03
N GLN A 96 -30.13 -20.37 -8.91
CA GLN A 96 -28.72 -20.10 -8.67
C GLN A 96 -28.42 -18.59 -8.67
N THR A 97 -29.08 -17.80 -9.52
CA THR A 97 -28.96 -16.34 -9.53
C THR A 97 -29.35 -15.76 -8.16
N GLN A 98 -30.49 -16.16 -7.60
CA GLN A 98 -30.92 -15.77 -6.24
C GLN A 98 -29.84 -16.08 -5.19
N ALA A 99 -29.26 -17.28 -5.22
CA ALA A 99 -28.24 -17.69 -4.25
C ALA A 99 -26.95 -16.84 -4.36
N PHE A 100 -26.52 -16.52 -5.58
CA PHE A 100 -25.35 -15.65 -5.79
C PHE A 100 -25.61 -14.19 -5.43
N ILE A 101 -26.83 -13.67 -5.62
CA ILE A 101 -27.22 -12.33 -5.13
C ILE A 101 -27.13 -12.28 -3.61
N GLU A 102 -27.71 -13.25 -2.90
CA GLU A 102 -27.69 -13.30 -1.44
C GLU A 102 -26.27 -13.45 -0.90
N GLN A 103 -25.45 -14.31 -1.52
CA GLN A 103 -24.02 -14.43 -1.21
C GLN A 103 -23.28 -13.10 -1.42
N GLY A 104 -23.50 -12.43 -2.55
CA GLY A 104 -22.88 -11.15 -2.88
C GLY A 104 -23.24 -10.05 -1.88
N ILE A 105 -24.50 -9.96 -1.46
CA ILE A 105 -24.94 -9.02 -0.43
C ILE A 105 -24.31 -9.36 0.93
N GLY A 106 -24.22 -10.64 1.29
CA GLY A 106 -23.54 -11.08 2.50
C GLY A 106 -22.06 -10.67 2.52
N GLN A 107 -21.38 -10.83 1.37
CA GLN A 107 -20.01 -10.36 1.15
C GLN A 107 -19.90 -8.83 1.22
N LEU A 108 -20.88 -8.07 0.69
CA LEU A 108 -20.94 -6.62 0.86
C LEU A 108 -21.07 -6.23 2.33
N TYR A 109 -21.89 -6.93 3.11
CA TYR A 109 -22.03 -6.66 4.55
C TYR A 109 -20.76 -6.97 5.33
N GLY A 110 -19.96 -7.94 4.88
CA GLY A 110 -18.62 -8.22 5.38
C GLY A 110 -17.49 -7.34 4.81
N PHE A 111 -17.81 -6.34 3.97
CA PHE A 111 -16.87 -5.47 3.25
C PHE A 111 -15.88 -6.24 2.35
N TRP A 112 -16.30 -7.39 1.82
CA TRP A 112 -15.51 -8.20 0.89
C TRP A 112 -15.89 -7.88 -0.56
N TYR A 113 -15.63 -6.64 -0.97
CA TYR A 113 -16.10 -6.07 -2.23
C TYR A 113 -15.67 -6.85 -3.48
N LEU A 114 -14.43 -7.36 -3.51
CA LEU A 114 -13.92 -8.09 -4.69
C LEU A 114 -14.69 -9.40 -4.92
N GLU A 115 -14.96 -10.18 -3.87
CA GLU A 115 -15.74 -11.41 -4.00
C GLU A 115 -17.25 -11.13 -4.14
N ALA A 116 -17.74 -10.04 -3.56
CA ALA A 116 -19.10 -9.57 -3.82
C ALA A 116 -19.30 -9.29 -5.32
N GLU A 117 -18.38 -8.52 -5.94
CA GLU A 117 -18.38 -8.28 -7.39
C GLU A 117 -18.38 -9.59 -8.16
N ARG A 118 -17.55 -10.58 -7.77
CA ARG A 118 -17.49 -11.90 -8.42
C ARG A 118 -18.85 -12.61 -8.39
N SER A 119 -19.50 -12.64 -7.22
CA SER A 119 -20.82 -13.27 -7.07
C SER A 119 -21.88 -12.58 -7.95
N PHE A 120 -21.88 -11.25 -8.00
CA PHE A 120 -22.81 -10.50 -8.83
C PHE A 120 -22.56 -10.65 -10.33
N ARG A 121 -21.31 -10.66 -10.78
CA ARG A 121 -20.96 -10.93 -12.19
C ARG A 121 -21.40 -12.32 -12.61
N HIS A 122 -21.19 -13.32 -11.76
CA HIS A 122 -21.63 -14.68 -12.06
C HIS A 122 -23.15 -14.82 -12.03
N ALA A 123 -23.86 -14.09 -11.16
CA ALA A 123 -25.32 -14.00 -11.23
C ALA A 123 -25.81 -13.39 -12.55
N ALA A 124 -25.13 -12.36 -13.08
CA ALA A 124 -25.44 -11.75 -14.37
C ALA A 124 -25.12 -12.69 -15.56
N GLU A 125 -24.10 -13.53 -15.44
CA GLU A 125 -23.79 -14.58 -16.43
C GLU A 125 -24.92 -15.63 -16.50
N LEU A 126 -25.41 -16.07 -15.34
CA LEU A 126 -26.49 -17.07 -15.23
C LEU A 126 -27.85 -16.53 -15.67
N ASP A 127 -28.15 -15.26 -15.36
CA ASP A 127 -29.35 -14.56 -15.80
C ASP A 127 -29.02 -13.12 -16.22
N PRO A 128 -28.73 -12.89 -17.52
CA PRO A 128 -28.41 -11.56 -18.04
C PRO A 128 -29.54 -10.54 -17.91
N ASN A 129 -30.77 -10.95 -17.57
CA ASN A 129 -31.89 -10.03 -17.34
C ASN A 129 -32.04 -9.62 -15.87
N CYS A 130 -31.27 -10.21 -14.96
CA CYS A 130 -31.30 -9.88 -13.54
C CYS A 130 -30.70 -8.48 -13.28
N ALA A 131 -31.53 -7.44 -13.24
CA ALA A 131 -31.07 -6.07 -13.00
C ALA A 131 -30.32 -5.91 -11.65
N ILE A 132 -30.70 -6.70 -10.64
CA ILE A 132 -30.08 -6.67 -9.31
C ILE A 132 -28.63 -7.20 -9.32
N ALA A 133 -28.28 -8.11 -10.23
CA ALA A 133 -26.89 -8.55 -10.39
C ALA A 133 -25.98 -7.37 -10.74
N TYR A 134 -26.37 -6.57 -11.74
CA TYR A 134 -25.63 -5.37 -12.13
C TYR A 134 -25.64 -4.28 -11.05
N TRP A 135 -26.77 -4.06 -10.37
CA TRP A 135 -26.84 -3.15 -9.21
C TRP A 135 -25.87 -3.56 -8.09
N GLY A 136 -25.80 -4.85 -7.78
CA GLY A 136 -24.88 -5.39 -6.78
C GLY A 136 -23.42 -5.20 -7.17
N ALA A 137 -23.07 -5.45 -8.43
CA ALA A 137 -21.72 -5.19 -8.96
C ALA A 137 -21.36 -3.69 -8.91
N ALA A 138 -22.32 -2.81 -9.21
CA ALA A 138 -22.14 -1.36 -9.07
C ALA A 138 -21.90 -0.95 -7.60
N LEU A 139 -22.61 -1.57 -6.66
CA LEU A 139 -22.46 -1.32 -5.24
C LEU A 139 -21.09 -1.82 -4.72
N ALA A 140 -20.64 -3.00 -5.17
CA ALA A 140 -19.34 -3.57 -4.85
C ALA A 140 -18.18 -2.71 -5.35
N THR A 141 -18.35 -2.04 -6.49
CA THR A 141 -17.31 -1.21 -7.13
C THR A 141 -17.44 0.28 -6.84
N LYS A 142 -18.25 0.69 -5.86
CA LYS A 142 -18.54 2.11 -5.53
C LYS A 142 -17.30 2.98 -5.23
N SER A 143 -16.17 2.38 -4.86
CA SER A 143 -14.88 3.09 -4.68
C SER A 143 -14.15 3.42 -5.99
N ALA A 144 -14.56 2.80 -7.10
CA ALA A 144 -14.07 3.04 -8.47
C ALA A 144 -15.22 3.61 -9.33
N PRO A 145 -15.48 4.93 -9.31
CA PRO A 145 -16.70 5.51 -9.88
C PRO A 145 -16.91 5.24 -11.38
N LYS A 146 -15.85 5.16 -12.19
CA LYS A 146 -15.95 4.77 -13.61
C LYS A 146 -16.55 3.36 -13.73
N ARG A 147 -16.02 2.41 -12.95
CA ARG A 147 -16.50 1.02 -12.96
C ARG A 147 -17.92 0.88 -12.42
N ALA A 148 -18.22 1.51 -11.30
CA ALA A 148 -19.57 1.48 -10.71
C ALA A 148 -20.62 2.06 -11.66
N ARG A 149 -20.28 3.10 -12.44
CA ARG A 149 -21.19 3.68 -13.44
C ARG A 149 -21.43 2.77 -14.63
N GLY A 150 -20.44 1.99 -15.07
CA GLY A 150 -20.64 0.97 -16.11
C GLY A 150 -21.69 -0.06 -15.67
N PHE A 151 -21.51 -0.63 -14.49
CA PHE A 151 -22.46 -1.61 -13.95
C PHE A 151 -23.87 -1.03 -13.69
N ILE A 152 -23.98 0.18 -13.14
CA ILE A 152 -25.32 0.73 -12.84
C ILE A 152 -26.10 1.06 -14.12
N ALA A 153 -25.41 1.42 -15.22
CA ALA A 153 -26.04 1.64 -16.51
C ALA A 153 -26.74 0.37 -17.01
N GLU A 154 -26.10 -0.79 -16.88
CA GLU A 154 -26.70 -2.10 -17.22
C GLU A 154 -27.93 -2.43 -16.36
N ALA A 155 -27.90 -2.10 -15.06
CA ALA A 155 -29.06 -2.26 -14.18
C ALA A 155 -30.22 -1.35 -14.60
N VAL A 156 -29.93 -0.10 -14.97
CA VAL A 156 -30.93 0.90 -15.40
C VAL A 156 -31.63 0.47 -16.69
N GLN A 157 -30.91 -0.14 -17.65
CA GLN A 157 -31.52 -0.66 -18.89
C GLN A 157 -32.60 -1.71 -18.63
N ARG A 158 -32.50 -2.44 -17.50
CA ARG A 158 -33.39 -3.54 -17.12
C ARG A 158 -34.42 -3.15 -16.04
N LYS A 159 -34.43 -1.90 -15.58
CA LYS A 159 -35.24 -1.49 -14.42
C LYS A 159 -36.75 -1.55 -14.65
N ASP A 160 -37.19 -1.55 -15.91
CA ASP A 160 -38.61 -1.53 -16.25
C ASP A 160 -39.30 -2.90 -16.15
N THR A 161 -38.53 -3.99 -16.13
CA THR A 161 -39.02 -5.38 -16.05
C THR A 161 -38.99 -5.96 -14.64
N VAL A 162 -38.42 -5.23 -13.66
CA VAL A 162 -38.29 -5.70 -12.27
C VAL A 162 -39.40 -5.18 -11.36
N SER A 163 -39.50 -5.76 -10.15
CA SER A 163 -40.44 -5.33 -9.13
C SER A 163 -40.24 -3.86 -8.72
N LYS A 164 -41.28 -3.22 -8.16
CA LYS A 164 -41.18 -1.85 -7.63
C LYS A 164 -40.07 -1.75 -6.58
N ARG A 165 -39.88 -2.77 -5.74
CA ARG A 165 -38.84 -2.83 -4.71
C ARG A 165 -37.44 -2.72 -5.31
N GLU A 166 -37.14 -3.57 -6.29
CA GLU A 166 -35.83 -3.60 -6.96
C GLU A 166 -35.55 -2.31 -7.72
N ARG A 167 -36.56 -1.78 -8.42
CA ARG A 167 -36.46 -0.49 -9.12
C ARG A 167 -36.03 0.64 -8.19
N MET A 168 -36.59 0.70 -6.97
CA MET A 168 -36.21 1.73 -5.99
C MET A 168 -34.73 1.62 -5.57
N TYR A 169 -34.18 0.41 -5.42
CA TYR A 169 -32.75 0.23 -5.13
C TYR A 169 -31.85 0.68 -6.28
N ILE A 170 -32.24 0.35 -7.52
CA ILE A 170 -31.52 0.73 -8.74
C ILE A 170 -31.49 2.25 -8.87
N GLU A 171 -32.64 2.90 -8.80
CA GLU A 171 -32.77 4.35 -8.94
C GLU A 171 -32.04 5.11 -7.84
N ALA A 172 -32.07 4.61 -6.59
CA ALA A 172 -31.32 5.20 -5.49
C ALA A 172 -29.80 5.20 -5.74
N LEU A 173 -29.24 4.06 -6.20
CA LEU A 173 -27.80 3.96 -6.45
C LEU A 173 -27.37 4.71 -7.71
N ASP A 174 -28.19 4.68 -8.77
CA ASP A 174 -27.97 5.45 -10.00
C ASP A 174 -27.87 6.95 -9.71
N GLU A 175 -28.84 7.51 -8.98
CA GLU A 175 -28.80 8.94 -8.60
C GLU A 175 -27.56 9.27 -7.75
N TYR A 176 -27.12 8.36 -6.88
CA TYR A 176 -25.89 8.56 -6.11
C TYR A 176 -24.65 8.59 -7.01
N LEU A 177 -24.50 7.62 -7.91
CA LEU A 177 -23.29 7.46 -8.74
C LEU A 177 -23.18 8.55 -9.81
N ASN A 178 -24.32 9.03 -10.32
CA ASN A 178 -24.41 10.03 -11.38
C ASN A 178 -24.70 11.45 -10.86
N PHE A 179 -24.70 11.66 -9.54
CA PHE A 179 -24.94 12.98 -8.95
C PHE A 179 -23.97 14.04 -9.47
N GLY A 180 -24.52 15.15 -9.99
CA GLY A 180 -23.75 16.30 -10.45
C GLY A 180 -23.13 16.15 -11.85
N LEU A 181 -23.34 15.02 -12.53
CA LEU A 181 -22.97 14.84 -13.94
C LEU A 181 -24.05 15.41 -14.85
N LYS A 182 -23.67 16.02 -15.98
CA LYS A 182 -24.62 16.36 -17.04
C LYS A 182 -24.88 15.13 -17.90
N LYS A 183 -26.04 15.08 -18.58
CA LYS A 183 -26.42 13.94 -19.42
C LYS A 183 -25.38 13.60 -20.50
N ASP A 184 -24.76 14.61 -21.12
CA ASP A 184 -23.72 14.39 -22.15
C ASP A 184 -22.39 13.85 -21.58
N ASP A 185 -22.13 14.03 -20.28
CA ASP A 185 -20.90 13.54 -19.61
C ASP A 185 -20.94 12.02 -19.32
N THR A 186 -22.10 11.37 -19.52
CA THR A 186 -22.28 9.95 -19.21
C THR A 186 -21.70 9.00 -20.27
N GLN A 187 -21.35 9.52 -21.46
CA GLN A 187 -20.95 8.72 -22.64
C GLN A 187 -19.58 9.05 -23.26
N SER A 188 -18.79 10.03 -22.77
CA SER A 188 -17.48 10.38 -23.36
C SER A 188 -16.27 9.70 -22.70
N ASP A 189 -15.28 9.26 -23.47
CA ASP A 189 -14.04 8.62 -22.99
C ASP A 189 -12.92 9.61 -22.61
N ASP A 190 -13.15 10.92 -22.74
CA ASP A 190 -12.17 11.94 -22.38
C ASP A 190 -11.94 12.02 -20.85
N GLU A 191 -10.78 11.53 -20.42
CA GLU A 191 -10.31 11.59 -19.03
C GLU A 191 -10.18 13.04 -18.50
N GLU A 192 -9.99 14.02 -19.38
CA GLU A 192 -9.71 15.42 -19.01
C GLU A 192 -10.98 16.18 -18.53
N GLN A 193 -12.19 15.69 -18.83
CA GLN A 193 -13.45 16.33 -18.43
C GLN A 193 -14.12 15.74 -17.17
N LYS A 194 -13.63 14.62 -16.62
CA LYS A 194 -14.39 13.76 -15.68
C LYS A 194 -14.03 13.81 -14.19
N SER A 195 -13.43 14.89 -13.70
CA SER A 195 -13.28 15.09 -12.25
C SER A 195 -13.44 16.55 -11.84
N LYS A 196 -14.65 17.11 -12.00
CA LYS A 196 -15.05 18.12 -11.03
C LYS A 196 -15.30 17.39 -9.72
N SER A 197 -14.29 17.34 -8.84
CA SER A 197 -14.46 16.81 -7.49
C SER A 197 -15.66 17.53 -6.88
N LEU A 198 -16.72 16.77 -6.54
CA LEU A 198 -17.89 17.31 -5.87
C LEU A 198 -17.42 18.18 -4.69
N SER A 199 -17.97 19.38 -4.62
CA SER A 199 -17.80 20.24 -3.45
C SER A 199 -18.31 19.54 -2.20
N ARG A 200 -17.91 20.03 -1.03
CA ARG A 200 -18.39 19.48 0.25
C ARG A 200 -19.92 19.51 0.34
N ASP A 201 -20.56 20.56 -0.16
CA ASP A 201 -22.01 20.71 -0.12
C ASP A 201 -22.71 19.77 -1.11
N GLU A 202 -22.14 19.55 -2.30
CA GLU A 202 -22.66 18.57 -3.26
C GLU A 202 -22.55 17.13 -2.72
N LYS A 203 -21.43 16.77 -2.07
CA LYS A 203 -21.29 15.47 -1.40
C LYS A 203 -22.35 15.28 -0.32
N LYS A 204 -22.57 16.32 0.48
CA LYS A 204 -23.61 16.34 1.52
C LYS A 204 -25.00 16.13 0.90
N GLN A 205 -25.36 16.89 -0.14
CA GLN A 205 -26.65 16.76 -0.82
C GLN A 205 -26.87 15.39 -1.43
N ARG A 206 -25.87 14.85 -2.14
CA ARG A 206 -25.88 13.49 -2.66
C ARG A 206 -26.17 12.46 -1.56
N ALA A 207 -25.44 12.56 -0.46
CA ALA A 207 -25.59 11.67 0.68
C ALA A 207 -26.98 11.78 1.34
N GLU A 208 -27.54 12.99 1.46
CA GLU A 208 -28.91 13.20 1.98
C GLU A 208 -29.96 12.56 1.09
N LYS A 209 -29.85 12.72 -0.23
CA LYS A 209 -30.77 12.12 -1.19
C LYS A 209 -30.74 10.60 -1.13
N TYR A 210 -29.55 10.00 -1.16
CA TYR A 210 -29.41 8.55 -1.09
C TYR A 210 -29.93 7.98 0.24
N THR A 211 -29.69 8.69 1.36
CA THR A 211 -30.25 8.32 2.67
C THR A 211 -31.77 8.32 2.65
N LYS A 212 -32.40 9.37 2.11
CA LYS A 212 -33.86 9.46 1.98
C LYS A 212 -34.44 8.37 1.07
N ALA A 213 -33.73 8.02 -0.01
CA ALA A 213 -34.15 6.96 -0.91
C ALA A 213 -34.15 5.59 -0.22
N LEU A 214 -33.11 5.25 0.53
CA LEU A 214 -33.07 4.01 1.34
C LEU A 214 -34.14 4.01 2.44
N GLU A 215 -34.38 5.15 3.09
CA GLU A 215 -35.45 5.30 4.07
C GLU A 215 -36.83 5.09 3.45
N ALA A 216 -37.07 5.62 2.24
CA ALA A 216 -38.32 5.41 1.51
C ALA A 216 -38.55 3.93 1.19
N ILE A 217 -37.52 3.16 0.85
CA ILE A 217 -37.63 1.71 0.65
C ILE A 217 -38.04 1.01 1.95
N ALA A 218 -37.37 1.32 3.06
CA ALA A 218 -37.67 0.73 4.37
C ALA A 218 -39.07 1.08 4.90
N LEU A 219 -39.63 2.23 4.49
CA LEU A 219 -40.99 2.65 4.83
C LEU A 219 -42.04 1.96 3.96
N GLU A 220 -41.80 1.82 2.65
CA GLU A 220 -42.69 1.14 1.72
C GLU A 220 -42.74 -0.37 1.97
N TYR A 221 -41.60 -0.97 2.31
CA TYR A 221 -41.44 -2.40 2.59
C TYR A 221 -40.96 -2.60 4.04
N PRO A 222 -41.84 -2.44 5.05
CA PRO A 222 -41.45 -2.47 6.46
C PRO A 222 -40.94 -3.83 6.93
N ASP A 223 -41.19 -4.92 6.20
CA ASP A 223 -40.68 -6.26 6.49
C ASP A 223 -39.32 -6.54 5.82
N ASP A 224 -38.86 -5.66 4.94
CA ASP A 224 -37.55 -5.77 4.29
C ASP A 224 -36.43 -5.47 5.30
N ILE A 225 -35.79 -6.53 5.79
CA ILE A 225 -34.67 -6.43 6.73
C ILE A 225 -33.43 -5.85 6.06
N GLU A 226 -33.25 -6.09 4.75
CA GLU A 226 -32.09 -5.64 4.00
C GLU A 226 -32.16 -4.13 3.74
N ALA A 227 -33.36 -3.59 3.49
CA ALA A 227 -33.58 -2.14 3.43
C ALA A 227 -33.14 -1.44 4.71
N LYS A 228 -33.48 -2.02 5.87
CA LYS A 228 -33.08 -1.49 7.18
C LYS A 228 -31.58 -1.62 7.40
N ALA A 229 -30.97 -2.73 6.99
CA ALA A 229 -29.54 -2.96 7.10
C ALA A 229 -28.73 -1.97 6.23
N PHE A 230 -29.12 -1.78 4.96
CA PHE A 230 -28.51 -0.78 4.07
C PHE A 230 -28.69 0.64 4.59
N LEU A 231 -29.87 0.98 5.12
CA LEU A 231 -30.10 2.27 5.77
C LEU A 231 -29.21 2.46 7.00
N ALA A 232 -29.10 1.44 7.87
CA ALA A 232 -28.20 1.51 9.03
C ALA A 232 -26.73 1.72 8.62
N LEU A 233 -26.26 1.00 7.59
CA LEU A 233 -24.94 1.18 7.00
C LEU A 233 -24.75 2.61 6.45
N GLN A 234 -25.77 3.16 5.79
CA GLN A 234 -25.73 4.51 5.27
C GLN A 234 -25.71 5.58 6.38
N LEU A 235 -26.37 5.34 7.52
CA LEU A 235 -26.50 6.30 8.61
C LEU A 235 -25.29 6.37 9.57
N TYR A 236 -24.56 5.28 9.80
CA TYR A 236 -23.52 5.28 10.85
C TYR A 236 -22.28 6.12 10.49
N ASP A 237 -21.78 6.04 9.24
CA ASP A 237 -20.57 6.75 8.80
C ASP A 237 -20.77 7.56 7.52
N ASN A 238 -21.62 7.08 6.58
CA ASN A 238 -21.90 7.77 5.32
C ASN A 238 -20.63 8.24 4.56
N ARG A 239 -19.52 7.49 4.68
CA ARG A 239 -18.20 7.86 4.13
C ARG A 239 -17.70 9.24 4.58
N GLY A 240 -18.18 9.74 5.73
CA GLY A 240 -17.93 11.08 6.24
C GLY A 240 -18.67 12.22 5.53
N GLU A 241 -19.60 11.92 4.62
CA GLU A 241 -20.38 12.93 3.87
C GLU A 241 -21.50 13.53 4.72
N LEU A 242 -22.10 12.72 5.60
CA LEU A 242 -22.99 13.16 6.66
C LEU A 242 -22.51 12.67 8.02
N PRO A 243 -22.71 13.46 9.09
CA PRO A 243 -22.51 12.97 10.43
C PRO A 243 -23.56 11.91 10.78
N ASN A 244 -23.19 10.97 11.64
CA ASN A 244 -24.14 10.06 12.27
C ASN A 244 -25.26 10.87 12.96
N PRO A 245 -26.55 10.66 12.61
CA PRO A 245 -27.64 11.46 13.15
C PRO A 245 -27.93 11.15 14.62
N SER A 246 -27.75 9.90 15.05
CA SER A 246 -27.95 9.45 16.43
C SER A 246 -27.50 8.01 16.58
N TYR A 247 -26.57 7.76 17.51
CA TYR A 247 -26.10 6.40 17.82
C TYR A 247 -27.26 5.49 18.22
N LEU A 248 -28.15 5.94 19.11
CA LEU A 248 -29.27 5.14 19.59
C LEU A 248 -30.33 4.88 18.51
N ALA A 249 -30.51 5.80 17.56
CA ALA A 249 -31.47 5.59 16.47
C ALA A 249 -30.97 4.53 15.49
N VAL A 250 -29.69 4.61 15.10
CA VAL A 250 -29.05 3.58 14.25
C VAL A 250 -29.02 2.24 14.98
N ASP A 251 -28.70 2.24 16.27
CA ASP A 251 -28.68 1.03 17.09
C ASP A 251 -30.06 0.39 17.20
N GLY A 252 -31.12 1.19 17.43
CA GLY A 252 -32.50 0.70 17.45
C GLY A 252 -33.00 0.20 16.09
N LEU A 253 -32.49 0.76 14.98
CA LEU A 253 -32.76 0.22 13.64
C LEU A 253 -32.10 -1.16 13.47
N LEU A 254 -30.85 -1.31 13.94
CA LEU A 254 -30.14 -2.59 13.94
C LEU A 254 -30.81 -3.63 14.86
N ASP A 255 -31.39 -3.23 15.99
CA ASP A 255 -32.17 -4.15 16.85
C ASP A 255 -33.35 -4.77 16.09
N LYS A 256 -34.02 -4.00 15.22
CA LYS A 256 -35.09 -4.54 14.37
C LYS A 256 -34.58 -5.57 13.38
N VAL A 257 -33.36 -5.40 12.86
CA VAL A 257 -32.71 -6.39 11.97
C VAL A 257 -32.42 -7.66 12.77
N PHE A 258 -31.75 -7.56 13.92
CA PHE A 258 -31.37 -8.71 14.74
C PHE A 258 -32.56 -9.42 15.41
N ALA A 259 -33.68 -8.72 15.63
CA ALA A 259 -34.90 -9.35 16.11
C ALA A 259 -35.54 -10.27 15.06
N ALA A 260 -35.41 -9.93 13.78
CA ALA A 260 -35.91 -10.73 12.67
C ALA A 260 -34.90 -11.83 12.27
N GLU A 261 -33.60 -11.50 12.26
CA GLU A 261 -32.52 -12.42 11.92
C GLU A 261 -31.34 -12.24 12.89
N PRO A 262 -31.29 -13.03 13.99
CA PRO A 262 -30.27 -12.89 15.03
C PRO A 262 -28.83 -13.14 14.56
N MET A 263 -28.63 -13.85 13.44
CA MET A 263 -27.31 -14.15 12.87
C MET A 263 -27.03 -13.31 11.61
N HIS A 264 -27.62 -12.11 11.53
CA HIS A 264 -27.42 -11.22 10.40
C HIS A 264 -26.03 -10.56 10.42
N SER A 265 -25.40 -10.42 9.24
CA SER A 265 -24.06 -9.82 9.08
C SER A 265 -23.95 -8.36 9.57
N ALA A 266 -25.09 -7.69 9.77
CA ALA A 266 -25.14 -6.32 10.30
C ALA A 266 -24.57 -6.18 11.73
N HIS A 267 -24.24 -7.27 12.43
CA HIS A 267 -23.44 -7.21 13.65
C HIS A 267 -22.14 -6.42 13.45
N HIS A 268 -21.56 -6.53 12.25
CA HIS A 268 -20.44 -5.70 11.80
C HIS A 268 -20.73 -4.19 11.92
N PHE A 269 -21.90 -3.74 11.47
CA PHE A 269 -22.28 -2.32 11.49
C PHE A 269 -22.46 -1.81 12.91
N ARG A 270 -23.03 -2.63 13.80
CA ARG A 270 -23.13 -2.29 15.24
C ARG A 270 -21.74 -2.17 15.88
N ILE A 271 -20.77 -2.99 15.48
CA ILE A 271 -19.39 -2.85 15.96
C ILE A 271 -18.82 -1.50 15.53
N HIS A 272 -18.88 -1.15 14.24
CA HIS A 272 -18.42 0.16 13.75
C HIS A 272 -19.17 1.35 14.37
N LEU A 273 -20.46 1.20 14.67
CA LEU A 273 -21.24 2.22 15.33
C LEU A 273 -20.67 2.55 16.72
N TRP A 274 -20.19 1.56 17.48
CA TRP A 274 -19.85 1.73 18.89
C TRP A 274 -18.34 1.73 19.19
N ASP A 275 -17.50 1.21 18.28
CA ASP A 275 -16.07 1.03 18.50
C ASP A 275 -15.37 2.32 18.97
N ASN A 276 -15.71 3.48 18.42
CA ASN A 276 -15.06 4.75 18.72
C ASN A 276 -15.82 5.60 19.73
N LYS A 277 -16.92 5.08 20.31
CA LYS A 277 -17.78 5.80 21.25
C LYS A 277 -17.94 5.11 22.60
N LYS A 278 -18.35 3.84 22.62
CA LYS A 278 -18.63 3.05 23.83
C LYS A 278 -18.64 1.56 23.48
N ALA A 279 -17.45 0.95 23.45
CA ALA A 279 -17.23 -0.39 22.92
C ALA A 279 -18.09 -1.47 23.61
N GLU A 280 -18.45 -1.29 24.89
CA GLU A 280 -19.30 -2.18 25.67
C GLU A 280 -20.67 -2.41 25.02
N MET A 281 -21.20 -1.42 24.29
CA MET A 281 -22.49 -1.51 23.60
C MET A 281 -22.48 -2.53 22.46
N ALA A 282 -21.30 -2.91 21.94
CA ALA A 282 -21.15 -3.85 20.85
C ALA A 282 -20.71 -5.25 21.29
N LEU A 283 -20.61 -5.56 22.60
CA LEU A 283 -20.14 -6.87 23.09
C LEU A 283 -20.91 -8.05 22.51
N ARG A 284 -22.25 -7.97 22.50
CA ARG A 284 -23.09 -9.01 21.90
C ARG A 284 -22.83 -9.17 20.40
N SER A 285 -22.67 -8.07 19.66
CA SER A 285 -22.31 -8.14 18.24
C SER A 285 -20.90 -8.67 18.03
N ALA A 286 -19.95 -8.35 18.91
CA ALA A 286 -18.58 -8.88 18.83
C ALA A 286 -18.57 -10.41 18.96
N ALA A 287 -19.41 -10.98 19.83
CA ALA A 287 -19.57 -12.43 19.97
C ALA A 287 -20.22 -13.10 18.75
N LEU A 288 -21.13 -12.41 18.06
CA LEU A 288 -21.94 -13.00 16.97
C LEU A 288 -21.38 -12.70 15.57
N CYS A 289 -20.53 -11.68 15.40
CA CYS A 289 -20.11 -11.19 14.08
C CYS A 289 -19.34 -12.26 13.26
N GLY A 290 -18.31 -12.87 13.84
CA GLY A 290 -17.56 -13.95 13.18
C GLY A 290 -18.48 -15.15 12.83
N PRO A 291 -19.20 -15.73 13.80
CA PRO A 291 -20.12 -16.83 13.56
C PRO A 291 -21.28 -16.53 12.59
N ALA A 292 -21.70 -15.27 12.44
CA ALA A 292 -22.71 -14.87 11.46
C ALA A 292 -22.22 -15.06 10.01
N SER A 293 -20.94 -14.81 9.76
CA SER A 293 -20.32 -14.87 8.42
C SER A 293 -18.93 -15.48 8.48
N PRO A 294 -18.83 -16.77 8.86
CA PRO A 294 -17.56 -17.39 9.24
C PRO A 294 -16.54 -17.51 8.10
N ARG A 295 -16.98 -17.41 6.84
CA ARG A 295 -16.07 -17.44 5.67
C ARG A 295 -15.48 -16.09 5.29
N ILE A 296 -15.83 -15.01 6.00
CA ILE A 296 -15.34 -13.66 5.73
C ILE A 296 -14.36 -13.26 6.83
N ALA A 297 -13.06 -13.19 6.52
CA ALA A 297 -12.02 -12.87 7.51
C ALA A 297 -12.27 -11.55 8.25
N HIS A 298 -12.79 -10.53 7.57
CA HIS A 298 -13.11 -9.24 8.18
C HIS A 298 -14.16 -9.35 9.30
N MET A 299 -15.08 -10.31 9.22
CA MET A 299 -16.12 -10.53 10.22
C MET A 299 -15.56 -11.06 11.54
N TRP A 300 -14.41 -11.73 11.51
CA TRP A 300 -13.62 -12.13 12.69
C TRP A 300 -12.69 -11.01 13.18
N HIS A 301 -12.15 -10.20 12.26
CA HIS A 301 -11.27 -9.08 12.59
C HIS A 301 -11.98 -8.01 13.45
N MET A 302 -13.21 -7.67 13.10
CA MET A 302 -13.95 -6.54 13.70
C MET A 302 -14.22 -6.71 15.20
N PRO A 303 -14.66 -7.88 15.71
CA PRO A 303 -14.71 -8.15 17.15
C PRO A 303 -13.42 -7.82 17.91
N GLY A 304 -12.26 -8.05 17.30
CA GLY A 304 -10.97 -7.73 17.92
C GLY A 304 -10.77 -6.25 18.23
N HIS A 305 -11.44 -5.33 17.52
CA HIS A 305 -11.46 -3.89 17.86
C HIS A 305 -12.13 -3.65 19.21
N ILE A 306 -13.29 -4.27 19.42
CA ILE A 306 -14.07 -4.15 20.66
C ILE A 306 -13.27 -4.72 21.82
N TYR A 307 -12.79 -5.96 21.70
CA TYR A 307 -12.04 -6.61 22.76
C TYR A 307 -10.73 -5.86 23.10
N SER A 308 -9.99 -5.37 22.10
CA SER A 308 -8.77 -4.56 22.35
C SER A 308 -9.07 -3.25 23.10
N LYS A 309 -10.17 -2.57 22.76
CA LYS A 309 -10.57 -1.32 23.45
C LYS A 309 -10.99 -1.58 24.89
N LEU A 310 -11.60 -2.73 25.15
CA LEU A 310 -11.97 -3.21 26.47
C LEU A 310 -10.82 -3.89 27.23
N LYS A 311 -9.60 -3.88 26.66
CA LYS A 311 -8.41 -4.49 27.28
C LYS A 311 -8.57 -6.00 27.53
N ARG A 312 -9.31 -6.67 26.66
CA ARG A 312 -9.52 -8.12 26.63
C ARG A 312 -8.61 -8.73 25.56
N TYR A 313 -7.31 -8.69 25.79
CA TYR A 313 -6.34 -8.98 24.73
C TYR A 313 -6.31 -10.45 24.31
N ASP A 314 -6.54 -11.42 25.19
CA ASP A 314 -6.70 -12.83 24.79
C ASP A 314 -7.89 -13.03 23.84
N ASP A 315 -9.01 -12.36 24.13
CA ASP A 315 -10.20 -12.40 23.27
C ASP A 315 -9.94 -11.72 21.93
N ALA A 316 -9.19 -10.62 21.94
CA ALA A 316 -8.78 -9.94 20.72
C ALA A 316 -7.80 -10.81 19.90
N ALA A 317 -6.81 -11.43 20.54
CA ALA A 317 -5.84 -12.31 19.88
C ALA A 317 -6.54 -13.49 19.22
N TRP A 318 -7.46 -14.15 19.91
CA TRP A 318 -8.24 -15.25 19.36
C TRP A 318 -9.03 -14.83 18.10
N GLN A 319 -9.73 -13.68 18.16
CA GLN A 319 -10.52 -13.18 17.02
C GLN A 319 -9.65 -12.77 15.83
N GLN A 320 -8.51 -12.13 16.09
CA GLN A 320 -7.56 -11.79 15.02
C GLN A 320 -6.90 -13.03 14.41
N GLU A 321 -6.68 -14.09 15.20
CA GLU A 321 -6.16 -15.37 14.70
C GLU A 321 -7.20 -16.08 13.83
N ALA A 322 -8.46 -16.12 14.26
CA ALA A 322 -9.56 -16.60 13.44
C ALA A 322 -9.64 -15.86 12.09
N SER A 323 -9.50 -14.54 12.12
CA SER A 323 -9.46 -13.71 10.90
C SER A 323 -8.32 -14.10 9.95
N ALA A 324 -7.09 -14.16 10.47
CA ALA A 324 -5.91 -14.51 9.67
C ALA A 324 -6.04 -15.91 9.05
N ARG A 325 -6.53 -16.88 9.81
CA ARG A 325 -6.70 -18.27 9.36
C ARG A 325 -7.74 -18.40 8.24
N VAL A 326 -8.85 -17.66 8.31
CA VAL A 326 -9.85 -17.61 7.24
C VAL A 326 -9.27 -17.01 5.96
N ASP A 327 -8.49 -15.93 6.06
CA ASP A 327 -7.78 -15.35 4.91
C ASP A 327 -6.79 -16.37 4.32
N HIS A 328 -5.97 -17.04 5.15
CA HIS A 328 -5.02 -18.05 4.69
C HIS A 328 -5.70 -19.19 3.95
N ALA A 329 -6.79 -19.74 4.49
CA ALA A 329 -7.53 -20.83 3.86
C ALA A 329 -8.11 -20.41 2.49
N HIS A 330 -8.69 -19.21 2.41
CA HIS A 330 -9.18 -18.67 1.15
C HIS A 330 -8.05 -18.51 0.12
N MET A 331 -6.94 -17.87 0.51
CA MET A 331 -5.82 -17.59 -0.37
C MET A 331 -5.19 -18.87 -0.92
N ILE A 332 -5.02 -19.90 -0.07
CA ILE A 332 -4.46 -21.19 -0.47
C ILE A 332 -5.40 -21.90 -1.45
N ARG A 333 -6.70 -21.98 -1.13
CA ARG A 333 -7.72 -22.64 -1.95
C ARG A 333 -7.82 -22.00 -3.32
N ASP A 334 -7.94 -20.68 -3.35
CA ASP A 334 -8.22 -19.95 -4.59
C ASP A 334 -6.94 -19.50 -5.30
N ARG A 335 -5.75 -19.73 -4.71
CA ARG A 335 -4.46 -19.29 -5.26
C ARG A 335 -4.42 -17.77 -5.48
N VAL A 336 -4.92 -17.05 -4.49
CA VAL A 336 -4.84 -15.59 -4.42
C VAL A 336 -3.54 -15.22 -3.72
N LEU A 337 -2.75 -14.35 -4.33
CA LEU A 337 -1.52 -13.91 -3.69
C LEU A 337 -1.81 -13.07 -2.45
N PRO A 338 -0.91 -13.09 -1.45
CA PRO A 338 -0.90 -12.09 -0.39
C PRO A 338 -0.99 -10.66 -0.93
N ASP A 339 -1.68 -9.80 -0.19
CA ASP A 339 -1.92 -8.38 -0.51
C ASP A 339 -2.74 -8.09 -1.78
N GLN A 340 -3.18 -9.09 -2.54
CA GLN A 340 -4.32 -8.92 -3.46
C GLN A 340 -5.65 -8.81 -2.68
N ILE A 341 -5.67 -9.31 -1.44
CA ILE A 341 -6.73 -9.07 -0.46
C ILE A 341 -6.37 -7.82 0.35
N HIS A 342 -7.19 -6.77 0.20
CA HIS A 342 -6.88 -5.43 0.71
C HIS A 342 -6.61 -5.33 2.22
N ASN A 343 -7.22 -6.20 3.05
CA ASN A 343 -7.06 -6.16 4.51
C ASN A 343 -6.07 -7.20 5.07
N PHE A 344 -5.51 -8.08 4.22
CA PHE A 344 -4.72 -9.21 4.67
C PHE A 344 -3.54 -8.79 5.59
N ALA A 345 -2.71 -7.85 5.14
CA ALA A 345 -1.58 -7.40 5.94
C ALA A 345 -2.01 -6.65 7.22
N HIS A 346 -3.16 -5.96 7.16
CA HIS A 346 -3.70 -5.25 8.33
C HIS A 346 -4.24 -6.21 9.40
N ASN A 347 -4.93 -7.27 8.99
CA ASN A 347 -5.43 -8.30 9.90
C ASN A 347 -4.24 -8.97 10.63
N ASN A 348 -3.22 -9.37 9.88
CA ASN A 348 -2.05 -10.06 10.43
C ASN A 348 -1.17 -9.15 11.31
N GLU A 349 -0.97 -7.88 10.95
CA GLU A 349 -0.20 -6.96 11.83
C GLU A 349 -0.94 -6.66 13.15
N TRP A 350 -2.27 -6.63 13.13
CA TRP A 350 -3.08 -6.53 14.34
C TRP A 350 -3.03 -7.78 15.21
N LEU A 351 -3.03 -8.96 14.58
CA LEU A 351 -2.81 -10.21 15.30
C LEU A 351 -1.47 -10.16 16.04
N ILE A 352 -0.38 -9.81 15.36
CA ILE A 352 0.96 -9.73 15.98
C ILE A 352 0.97 -8.77 17.16
N ARG A 353 0.30 -7.61 17.06
CA ARG A 353 0.16 -6.67 18.20
C ARG A 353 -0.57 -7.29 19.39
N ASN A 354 -1.63 -8.05 19.16
CA ASN A 354 -2.35 -8.71 20.25
C ASN A 354 -1.57 -9.90 20.83
N LEU A 355 -0.86 -10.67 19.99
CA LEU A 355 0.09 -11.69 20.45
C LEU A 355 1.15 -11.07 21.37
N ASN A 356 1.67 -9.88 21.02
CA ASN A 356 2.57 -9.12 21.89
C ASN A 356 1.91 -8.66 23.20
N ASN A 357 0.62 -8.29 23.20
CA ASN A 357 -0.06 -7.88 24.43
C ASN A 357 -0.24 -9.03 25.42
N VAL A 358 -0.41 -10.27 24.92
CA VAL A 358 -0.66 -11.48 25.73
C VAL A 358 0.58 -12.33 25.97
N GLY A 359 1.72 -11.97 25.37
CA GLY A 359 3.00 -12.66 25.60
C GLY A 359 3.23 -13.90 24.75
N ARG A 360 2.50 -14.09 23.66
CA ARG A 360 2.74 -15.17 22.67
C ARG A 360 3.90 -14.78 21.73
N VAL A 361 5.10 -14.64 22.30
CA VAL A 361 6.27 -14.02 21.64
C VAL A 361 6.71 -14.77 20.39
N ARG A 362 6.93 -16.09 20.48
CA ARG A 362 7.33 -16.89 19.31
C ARG A 362 6.28 -16.90 18.21
N ASP A 363 5.00 -16.95 18.53
CA ASP A 363 3.92 -16.88 17.53
C ASP A 363 3.91 -15.53 16.80
N ALA A 364 4.16 -14.43 17.54
CA ALA A 364 4.31 -13.09 16.97
C ALA A 364 5.51 -13.01 16.02
N ILE A 365 6.66 -13.58 16.41
CA ILE A 365 7.86 -13.67 15.56
C ILE A 365 7.58 -14.50 14.32
N ASP A 366 6.99 -15.69 14.45
CA ASP A 366 6.72 -16.61 13.35
C ASP A 366 5.77 -16.00 12.32
N LEU A 367 4.72 -15.33 12.76
CA LEU A 367 3.79 -14.66 11.85
C LEU A 367 4.43 -13.43 11.19
N ALA A 368 5.17 -12.62 11.94
CA ALA A 368 5.87 -11.46 11.38
C ALA A 368 6.93 -11.88 10.35
N LYS A 369 7.67 -12.96 10.61
CA LYS A 369 8.61 -13.58 9.66
C LYS A 369 7.88 -14.05 8.41
N ASN A 370 6.78 -14.80 8.56
CA ASN A 370 5.97 -15.24 7.43
C ASN A 370 5.56 -14.05 6.54
N MET A 371 5.06 -12.95 7.12
CA MET A 371 4.70 -11.73 6.38
C MET A 371 5.88 -11.11 5.59
N THR A 372 7.11 -11.20 6.08
CA THR A 372 8.31 -10.73 5.34
C THR A 372 8.75 -11.67 4.23
N GLU A 373 8.42 -12.95 4.34
CA GLU A 373 8.74 -14.01 3.37
C GLU A 373 7.72 -14.08 2.23
N LEU A 374 6.52 -13.49 2.41
CA LEU A 374 5.50 -13.41 1.35
C LEU A 374 6.02 -12.69 0.09
N PRO A 375 5.52 -13.07 -1.09
CA PRO A 375 5.90 -12.45 -2.35
C PRO A 375 5.63 -10.94 -2.36
N ARG A 376 6.61 -10.18 -2.85
CA ARG A 376 6.48 -8.77 -3.15
C ARG A 376 5.92 -8.59 -4.56
N HIS A 377 5.17 -7.52 -4.74
CA HIS A 377 4.58 -7.18 -6.03
C HIS A 377 4.64 -5.67 -6.25
N PRO A 378 5.02 -5.17 -7.45
CA PRO A 378 5.15 -3.73 -7.69
C PRO A 378 3.83 -2.96 -7.44
N LYS A 379 2.69 -3.63 -7.63
CA LYS A 379 1.35 -3.07 -7.38
C LYS A 379 0.92 -3.22 -5.93
N TYR A 380 1.10 -4.40 -5.32
CA TYR A 380 0.38 -4.80 -4.09
C TYR A 380 1.25 -4.75 -2.82
N ASN A 381 2.45 -5.33 -2.86
CA ASN A 381 3.28 -5.53 -1.67
C ASN A 381 4.70 -4.99 -1.89
N THR A 382 5.00 -3.82 -1.33
CA THR A 382 6.31 -3.18 -1.38
C THR A 382 6.73 -2.71 0.00
N LEU A 383 8.01 -2.35 0.17
CA LEU A 383 8.49 -1.76 1.43
C LEU A 383 8.03 -0.31 1.65
N ASP A 384 7.51 0.35 0.62
CA ASP A 384 7.01 1.73 0.70
C ASP A 384 5.52 1.79 1.02
N LYS A 385 4.77 0.74 0.68
CA LYS A 385 3.34 0.60 0.97
C LYS A 385 3.14 -0.17 2.26
N ARG A 386 2.04 0.09 2.95
CA ARG A 386 1.62 -0.62 4.16
C ARG A 386 1.03 -2.01 3.84
N GLY A 387 1.78 -2.84 3.12
CA GLY A 387 1.48 -4.25 2.85
C GLY A 387 2.27 -5.19 3.76
N SER A 388 2.24 -6.50 3.46
CA SER A 388 2.85 -7.52 4.31
C SER A 388 4.36 -7.31 4.52
N ALA A 389 5.10 -6.90 3.49
CA ALA A 389 6.54 -6.68 3.60
C ALA A 389 6.89 -5.54 4.56
N TYR A 390 6.14 -4.43 4.52
CA TYR A 390 6.34 -3.31 5.45
C TYR A 390 5.94 -3.68 6.88
N TYR A 391 4.74 -4.25 7.05
CA TYR A 391 4.22 -4.55 8.37
C TYR A 391 4.94 -5.71 9.03
N GLY A 392 5.31 -6.76 8.28
CA GLY A 392 6.09 -7.88 8.77
C GLY A 392 7.41 -7.40 9.37
N ARG A 393 8.17 -6.56 8.66
CA ARG A 393 9.42 -5.98 9.19
C ARG A 393 9.19 -5.12 10.43
N LEU A 394 8.18 -4.24 10.38
CA LEU A 394 7.84 -3.36 11.49
C LEU A 394 7.52 -4.17 12.76
N ARG A 395 6.64 -5.17 12.63
CA ARG A 395 6.16 -6.00 13.73
C ARG A 395 7.23 -6.95 14.24
N LEU A 396 8.08 -7.47 13.36
CA LEU A 396 9.22 -8.30 13.74
C LEU A 396 10.23 -7.49 14.57
N ILE A 397 10.65 -6.32 14.08
CA ILE A 397 11.56 -5.43 14.82
C ILE A 397 10.97 -5.02 16.17
N GLU A 398 9.68 -4.69 16.19
CA GLU A 398 8.97 -4.30 17.42
C GLU A 398 8.94 -5.44 18.45
N THR A 399 8.56 -6.64 18.03
CA THR A 399 8.47 -7.83 18.91
C THR A 399 9.84 -8.18 19.48
N LEU A 400 10.86 -8.28 18.62
CA LEU A 400 12.23 -8.60 19.03
C LEU A 400 12.78 -7.58 20.02
N SER A 401 12.52 -6.28 19.77
CA SER A 401 12.99 -5.20 20.64
C SER A 401 12.28 -5.17 21.99
N GLN A 402 10.95 -5.36 22.01
CA GLN A 402 10.15 -5.24 23.23
C GLN A 402 10.37 -6.41 24.17
N TYR A 403 10.56 -7.62 23.63
CA TYR A 403 10.80 -8.84 24.40
C TYR A 403 12.27 -9.15 24.64
N GLU A 404 13.18 -8.24 24.29
CA GLU A 404 14.63 -8.41 24.49
C GLU A 404 15.20 -9.68 23.79
N MET A 405 14.64 -10.07 22.64
CA MET A 405 15.04 -11.27 21.88
C MET A 405 16.32 -11.01 21.08
N TRP A 406 17.42 -10.71 21.76
CA TRP A 406 18.63 -10.16 21.14
C TRP A 406 19.36 -11.15 20.24
N HIS A 407 19.43 -12.43 20.62
CA HIS A 407 20.04 -13.47 19.78
C HIS A 407 19.27 -13.63 18.47
N ASP A 408 17.95 -13.81 18.54
CA ASP A 408 17.07 -13.86 17.37
C ASP A 408 17.17 -12.59 16.52
N ALA A 409 17.29 -11.41 17.14
CA ALA A 409 17.43 -10.15 16.43
C ALA A 409 18.71 -10.07 15.60
N VAL A 410 19.85 -10.51 16.15
CA VAL A 410 21.13 -10.57 15.42
C VAL A 410 21.04 -11.57 14.27
N GLU A 411 20.46 -12.74 14.51
CA GLU A 411 20.29 -13.78 13.49
C GLU A 411 19.39 -13.31 12.35
N LEU A 412 18.17 -12.86 12.68
CA LEU A 412 17.15 -12.49 11.69
C LEU A 412 17.56 -11.26 10.87
N CYS A 413 18.31 -10.32 11.44
CA CYS A 413 18.88 -9.18 10.69
C CYS A 413 19.84 -9.62 9.58
N GLN A 414 20.40 -10.83 9.65
CA GLN A 414 21.29 -11.40 8.65
C GLN A 414 20.55 -12.31 7.65
N GLN A 415 19.26 -12.58 7.89
CA GLN A 415 18.41 -13.39 7.02
C GLN A 415 17.55 -12.53 6.08
N ALA A 416 16.90 -13.18 5.11
CA ALA A 416 16.05 -12.52 4.11
C ALA A 416 14.90 -11.69 4.74
N CYS A 417 14.38 -12.11 5.90
CA CYS A 417 13.29 -11.43 6.61
C CYS A 417 13.63 -9.98 7.01
N LEU A 418 14.87 -9.74 7.46
CA LEU A 418 15.38 -8.42 7.83
C LEU A 418 16.66 -8.07 7.09
N GLN A 419 16.77 -8.44 5.82
CA GLN A 419 17.94 -8.07 5.00
C GLN A 419 18.08 -6.53 4.85
N PRO A 420 19.30 -6.04 4.58
CA PRO A 420 19.54 -4.63 4.25
C PRO A 420 18.64 -4.13 3.11
N THR A 421 18.35 -2.83 3.11
CA THR A 421 17.52 -2.19 2.08
C THR A 421 18.00 -0.77 1.79
N ASP A 422 17.74 -0.32 0.57
CA ASP A 422 17.88 1.06 0.10
C ASP A 422 16.84 2.02 0.71
N LYS A 423 15.78 1.51 1.32
CA LYS A 423 14.74 2.32 1.96
C LYS A 423 15.21 2.84 3.31
N ASP A 424 15.66 4.10 3.33
CA ASP A 424 16.25 4.77 4.50
C ASP A 424 15.52 4.48 5.81
N LYS A 425 14.18 4.68 5.85
CA LYS A 425 13.40 4.43 7.07
C LYS A 425 13.51 2.99 7.56
N GLN A 426 13.36 2.01 6.66
CA GLN A 426 13.43 0.59 7.00
C GLN A 426 14.86 0.16 7.38
N GLN A 427 15.86 0.77 6.74
CA GLN A 427 17.27 0.49 7.02
C GLN A 427 17.71 1.06 8.37
N ILE A 428 17.27 2.27 8.72
CA ILE A 428 17.55 2.89 10.03
C ILE A 428 16.94 2.03 11.16
N GLU A 429 15.69 1.58 11.01
CA GLU A 429 15.06 0.70 12.00
C GLU A 429 15.79 -0.64 12.16
N ARG A 430 16.23 -1.23 11.04
CA ARG A 430 17.05 -2.46 11.06
C ARG A 430 18.39 -2.24 11.77
N LEU A 431 19.14 -1.21 11.39
CA LEU A 431 20.46 -0.91 11.96
C LEU A 431 20.37 -0.61 13.47
N ARG A 432 19.30 0.09 13.88
CA ARG A 432 18.99 0.36 15.28
C ARG A 432 18.80 -0.92 16.07
N LEU A 433 17.97 -1.86 15.57
CA LEU A 433 17.79 -3.17 16.19
C LEU A 433 19.11 -3.95 16.22
N LEU A 434 19.76 -4.08 15.07
CA LEU A 434 21.00 -4.86 14.91
C LEU A 434 22.11 -4.37 15.84
N GLY A 435 22.37 -3.06 15.88
CA GLY A 435 23.39 -2.48 16.74
C GLY A 435 23.09 -2.68 18.22
N SER A 436 21.82 -2.48 18.62
CA SER A 436 21.39 -2.71 20.00
C SER A 436 21.56 -4.18 20.39
N ALA A 437 21.06 -5.11 19.58
CA ALA A 437 21.10 -6.54 19.82
C ALA A 437 22.53 -7.10 19.79
N ALA A 438 23.38 -6.58 18.90
CA ALA A 438 24.78 -7.01 18.78
C ALA A 438 25.59 -6.64 20.03
N TYR A 439 25.39 -5.46 20.63
CA TYR A 439 26.01 -5.16 21.93
C TYR A 439 25.51 -6.08 23.05
N MET A 440 24.19 -6.33 23.10
CA MET A 440 23.62 -7.22 24.13
C MET A 440 24.05 -8.69 24.00
N THR A 441 24.51 -9.10 22.82
CA THR A 441 25.02 -10.45 22.54
C THR A 441 26.55 -10.49 22.44
N ALA A 442 27.23 -9.42 22.88
CA ALA A 442 28.69 -9.27 22.85
C ALA A 442 29.35 -9.38 21.45
N ASN A 443 28.59 -9.16 20.37
CA ASN A 443 29.10 -9.06 19.01
C ASN A 443 29.49 -7.60 18.67
N VAL A 444 30.56 -7.12 19.31
CA VAL A 444 30.98 -5.71 19.26
C VAL A 444 31.31 -5.25 17.84
N GLN A 445 31.94 -6.11 17.01
CA GLN A 445 32.30 -5.75 15.64
C GLN A 445 31.05 -5.45 14.79
N LEU A 446 30.01 -6.27 14.93
CA LEU A 446 28.75 -6.06 14.23
C LEU A 446 28.01 -4.83 14.76
N ALA A 447 28.07 -4.58 16.06
CA ALA A 447 27.46 -3.43 16.70
C ALA A 447 28.10 -2.11 16.24
N ASP A 448 29.44 -2.03 16.26
CA ASP A 448 30.20 -0.87 15.82
C ASP A 448 29.99 -0.59 14.33
N ALA A 449 29.90 -1.64 13.49
CA ALA A 449 29.58 -1.48 12.07
C ALA A 449 28.18 -0.86 11.86
N ALA A 450 27.17 -1.31 12.60
CA ALA A 450 25.82 -0.75 12.52
C ALA A 450 25.77 0.71 13.00
N LEU A 451 26.50 1.03 14.08
CA LEU A 451 26.63 2.39 14.59
C LEU A 451 27.33 3.32 13.59
N ALA A 452 28.42 2.87 12.98
CA ALA A 452 29.15 3.62 11.96
C ALA A 452 28.28 3.93 10.73
N ASP A 453 27.46 2.98 10.27
CA ASP A 453 26.50 3.21 9.17
C ASP A 453 25.48 4.30 9.54
N LEU A 454 24.88 4.22 10.74
CA LEU A 454 23.95 5.24 11.22
C LEU A 454 24.60 6.63 11.33
N GLN A 455 25.84 6.72 11.81
CA GLN A 455 26.60 7.96 11.90
C GLN A 455 26.89 8.53 10.50
N GLN A 456 27.32 7.70 9.55
CA GLN A 456 27.56 8.11 8.16
C GLN A 456 26.27 8.64 7.51
N ARG A 457 25.13 7.97 7.71
CA ARG A 457 23.82 8.45 7.21
C ARG A 457 23.45 9.79 7.82
N LEU A 458 23.69 9.98 9.11
CA LEU A 458 23.44 11.25 9.80
C LEU A 458 24.29 12.39 9.22
N GLU A 459 25.57 12.15 8.98
CA GLU A 459 26.47 13.12 8.35
C GLU A 459 26.03 13.46 6.93
N ASN A 460 25.70 12.44 6.13
CA ASN A 460 25.18 12.63 4.77
C ASN A 460 23.91 13.49 4.77
N LYS A 461 22.95 13.21 5.67
CA LYS A 461 21.72 14.02 5.77
C LYS A 461 21.97 15.44 6.25
N ARG A 462 22.95 15.68 7.13
CA ARG A 462 23.37 17.04 7.52
C ARG A 462 24.03 17.80 6.38
N ALA A 463 24.85 17.12 5.57
CA ALA A 463 25.43 17.68 4.36
C ALA A 463 24.34 18.03 3.33
N GLU A 464 23.38 17.13 3.08
CA GLU A 464 22.20 17.39 2.24
C GLU A 464 21.41 18.61 2.74
N GLN A 465 21.18 18.73 4.05
CA GLN A 465 20.48 19.87 4.63
C GLN A 465 21.23 21.18 4.41
N THR A 466 22.55 21.16 4.56
CA THR A 466 23.40 22.34 4.33
C THR A 466 23.35 22.74 2.85
N LYS A 467 23.52 21.77 1.94
CA LYS A 467 23.45 21.96 0.49
C LYS A 467 22.10 22.53 0.06
N ALA A 468 20.99 21.89 0.44
CA ALA A 468 19.63 22.34 0.11
C ALA A 468 19.35 23.76 0.64
N GLY A 469 19.86 24.11 1.82
CA GLY A 469 19.76 25.46 2.37
C GLY A 469 20.56 26.48 1.55
N ASN A 470 21.76 26.12 1.09
CA ASN A 470 22.61 26.98 0.28
C ASN A 470 22.05 27.18 -1.13
N GLU A 471 21.57 26.11 -1.77
CA GLU A 471 20.92 26.14 -3.10
C GLU A 471 19.64 26.98 -3.07
N ALA A 472 18.76 26.77 -2.09
CA ALA A 472 17.56 27.58 -1.94
C ALA A 472 17.87 29.06 -1.68
N ALA A 473 18.95 29.35 -0.94
CA ALA A 473 19.41 30.73 -0.74
C ALA A 473 19.97 31.33 -2.03
N ALA A 474 20.73 30.57 -2.82
CA ALA A 474 21.28 31.01 -4.09
C ALA A 474 20.17 31.27 -5.12
N GLU A 475 19.20 30.37 -5.25
CA GLU A 475 18.04 30.54 -6.13
C GLU A 475 17.20 31.77 -5.72
N ALA A 476 16.97 31.95 -4.42
CA ALA A 476 16.28 33.14 -3.91
C ALA A 476 17.09 34.42 -4.13
N THR A 477 18.42 34.35 -4.06
CA THR A 477 19.34 35.47 -4.34
C THR A 477 19.27 35.86 -5.81
N GLU A 478 19.25 34.89 -6.73
CA GLU A 478 19.10 35.15 -8.16
C GLU A 478 17.74 35.77 -8.47
N LYS A 479 16.65 35.24 -7.91
CA LYS A 479 15.29 35.79 -8.08
C LYS A 479 15.10 37.16 -7.45
N ALA A 480 15.91 37.50 -6.44
CA ALA A 480 15.85 38.80 -5.77
C ALA A 480 16.45 39.94 -6.61
N VAL A 481 17.24 39.63 -7.64
CA VAL A 481 17.90 40.62 -8.49
C VAL A 481 17.12 40.79 -9.80
N ASP A 482 16.49 41.95 -9.95
CA ASP A 482 15.90 42.40 -11.20
C ASP A 482 17.01 42.90 -12.14
N LYS A 483 17.40 42.03 -13.08
CA LYS A 483 18.47 42.31 -14.07
C LYS A 483 18.17 43.54 -14.92
N ALA A 484 16.90 43.88 -15.16
CA ALA A 484 16.54 45.08 -15.92
C ALA A 484 16.82 46.35 -15.12
N LYS A 485 16.54 46.35 -13.80
CA LYS A 485 16.88 47.47 -12.91
C LYS A 485 18.38 47.65 -12.70
N VAL A 486 19.13 46.54 -12.66
CA VAL A 486 20.60 46.60 -12.62
C VAL A 486 21.13 47.26 -13.89
N LYS A 487 20.70 46.78 -15.08
CA LYS A 487 21.10 47.36 -16.36
C LYS A 487 20.69 48.83 -16.49
N GLN A 488 19.51 49.21 -16.02
CA GLN A 488 19.05 50.60 -16.04
C GLN A 488 19.93 51.49 -15.17
N ALA A 489 20.40 51.02 -14.01
CA ALA A 489 21.34 51.75 -13.16
C ALA A 489 22.69 51.95 -13.86
N GLY A 490 23.20 50.92 -14.53
CA GLY A 490 24.42 51.00 -15.34
C GLY A 490 24.30 51.99 -16.52
N GLU A 491 23.21 51.91 -17.29
CA GLU A 491 22.93 52.83 -18.41
C GLU A 491 22.82 54.29 -17.93
N GLN A 492 22.21 54.52 -16.77
CA GLN A 492 22.12 55.86 -16.18
C GLN A 492 23.50 56.37 -15.74
N ALA A 493 24.28 55.55 -15.02
CA ALA A 493 25.64 55.91 -14.60
C ALA A 493 26.56 56.20 -15.78
N ARG A 494 26.38 55.49 -16.90
CA ARG A 494 27.10 55.76 -18.15
C ARG A 494 26.80 57.16 -18.69
N ARG A 495 25.51 57.51 -18.81
CA ARG A 495 25.08 58.84 -19.27
C ARG A 495 25.60 59.93 -18.36
N ASP A 496 25.56 59.72 -17.04
CA ASP A 496 26.02 60.69 -16.05
C ASP A 496 27.55 60.89 -16.12
N ALA A 497 28.30 59.80 -16.36
CA ALA A 497 29.75 59.85 -16.54
C ALA A 497 30.16 60.54 -17.85
N GLU A 498 29.50 60.20 -18.97
CA GLU A 498 29.69 60.84 -20.28
C GLU A 498 29.38 62.34 -20.21
N ALA A 499 28.27 62.73 -19.56
CA ALA A 499 27.92 64.13 -19.36
C ALA A 499 28.93 64.88 -18.47
N SER A 500 29.46 64.22 -17.44
CA SER A 500 30.49 64.80 -16.57
C SER A 500 31.82 65.03 -17.30
N LEU A 501 32.21 64.10 -18.18
CA LEU A 501 33.41 64.22 -19.01
C LEU A 501 33.24 65.27 -20.11
N ALA A 502 32.06 65.36 -20.73
CA ALA A 502 31.72 66.43 -21.67
C ALA A 502 31.75 67.81 -20.99
N ALA A 503 31.20 67.93 -19.78
CA ALA A 503 31.26 69.17 -19.00
C ALA A 503 32.69 69.53 -18.56
N ALA A 504 33.55 68.53 -18.30
CA ALA A 504 34.97 68.75 -18.03
C ALA A 504 35.75 69.18 -19.28
N ALA A 505 35.34 68.73 -20.47
CA ALA A 505 35.88 69.19 -21.75
C ALA A 505 35.37 70.59 -22.17
N GLU A 506 34.19 71.00 -21.68
CA GLU A 506 33.60 72.33 -21.89
C GLU A 506 34.01 73.37 -20.83
N GLN A 507 34.78 73.01 -19.80
CA GLN A 507 35.41 74.01 -18.94
C GLN A 507 36.47 74.77 -19.74
N PRO A 508 36.38 76.12 -19.86
CA PRO A 508 37.40 76.89 -20.54
C PRO A 508 38.72 76.70 -19.79
N ALA A 509 39.79 76.43 -20.55
CA ALA A 509 41.14 76.61 -20.06
C ALA A 509 41.22 77.99 -19.40
N ALA A 510 41.28 78.02 -18.07
CA ALA A 510 41.66 79.23 -17.37
C ALA A 510 43.11 79.52 -17.79
N GLU A 511 43.24 80.59 -18.58
CA GLU A 511 44.46 81.26 -19.03
C GLU A 511 45.77 80.56 -18.65
N GLN A 512 46.38 79.87 -19.61
CA GLN A 512 47.84 79.86 -19.65
C GLN A 512 48.30 81.25 -20.12
N PRO A 513 49.26 81.90 -19.43
CA PRO A 513 50.10 82.89 -20.07
C PRO A 513 51.06 82.18 -21.02
N GLU A 514 51.18 82.73 -22.23
CA GLU A 514 52.11 82.31 -23.26
C GLU A 514 53.56 82.24 -22.76
N ASP A 515 54.24 81.11 -22.99
CA ASP A 515 55.64 81.12 -23.41
C ASP A 515 56.02 79.83 -24.17
N LYS A 516 56.13 80.00 -25.50
CA LYS A 516 57.09 79.43 -26.48
C LYS A 516 57.27 77.91 -26.72
N GLU A 517 57.36 77.66 -28.03
CA GLU A 517 58.16 76.67 -28.76
C GLU A 517 57.51 75.34 -29.21
N SER A 518 57.10 75.36 -30.49
CA SER A 518 57.26 74.34 -31.54
C SER A 518 57.47 72.86 -31.15
N GLY A 519 56.58 71.99 -31.66
CA GLY A 519 56.90 70.57 -31.88
C GLY A 519 55.67 69.69 -32.12
N ASP A 520 55.63 69.08 -33.30
CA ASP A 520 54.77 68.00 -33.81
C ASP A 520 53.65 67.38 -32.94
N SER A 521 52.45 67.35 -33.51
CA SER A 521 51.30 66.57 -33.07
C SER A 521 51.35 65.12 -33.60
N GLU A 522 51.58 64.15 -32.71
CA GLU A 522 51.12 62.75 -32.86
C GLU A 522 49.81 62.55 -32.06
N PRO A 523 48.92 61.61 -32.46
CA PRO A 523 47.51 61.67 -32.09
C PRO A 523 47.19 61.18 -30.68
N VAL A 524 46.10 61.75 -30.16
CA VAL A 524 45.42 61.49 -28.90
C VAL A 524 44.87 60.05 -28.85
N GLU A 525 45.67 59.09 -28.39
CA GLU A 525 45.19 57.71 -28.11
C GLU A 525 45.27 57.31 -26.62
N ASN A 526 45.91 58.09 -25.74
CA ASN A 526 46.14 57.71 -24.33
C ASN A 526 45.09 58.27 -23.33
N GLU A 527 44.47 59.43 -23.61
CA GLU A 527 43.44 60.02 -22.72
C GLU A 527 42.03 59.42 -22.91
N THR A 528 41.73 58.96 -24.13
CA THR A 528 40.44 58.32 -24.47
C THR A 528 40.30 56.94 -23.84
N VAL A 529 41.40 56.16 -23.79
CA VAL A 529 41.44 54.85 -23.10
C VAL A 529 41.21 55.01 -21.59
N ALA A 530 41.79 56.06 -20.97
CA ALA A 530 41.59 56.35 -19.54
C ALA A 530 40.16 56.82 -19.22
N ALA A 531 39.51 57.57 -20.13
CA ALA A 531 38.12 58.00 -19.97
C ALA A 531 37.13 56.84 -20.09
N ASP A 532 37.34 55.95 -21.06
CA ASP A 532 36.50 54.76 -21.26
C ASP A 532 36.62 53.76 -20.10
N GLU A 533 37.82 53.57 -19.54
CA GLU A 533 38.03 52.77 -18.33
C GLU A 533 37.30 53.35 -17.11
N LEU A 534 37.29 54.68 -16.97
CA LEU A 534 36.62 55.36 -15.86
C LEU A 534 35.09 55.32 -15.97
N ILE A 535 34.54 55.42 -17.19
CA ILE A 535 33.12 55.18 -17.45
C ILE A 535 32.76 53.73 -17.15
N ALA A 536 33.55 52.75 -17.63
CA ALA A 536 33.31 51.34 -17.39
C ALA A 536 33.31 50.99 -15.89
N GLN A 537 34.24 51.56 -15.13
CA GLN A 537 34.27 51.38 -13.68
C GLN A 537 33.03 51.97 -12.99
N ARG A 538 32.59 53.18 -13.36
CA ARG A 538 31.38 53.79 -12.79
C ARG A 538 30.11 53.01 -13.11
N VAL A 539 30.02 52.45 -14.31
CA VAL A 539 28.92 51.55 -14.70
C VAL A 539 28.94 50.30 -13.83
N ALA A 540 30.10 49.65 -13.69
CA ALA A 540 30.24 48.45 -12.86
C ALA A 540 29.89 48.71 -11.39
N ASP A 541 30.33 49.83 -10.82
CA ASP A 541 30.03 50.22 -9.44
C ASP A 541 28.53 50.47 -9.24
N ALA A 542 27.87 51.17 -10.17
CA ALA A 542 26.43 51.45 -10.10
C ALA A 542 25.56 50.20 -10.28
N GLU A 543 25.95 49.29 -11.19
CA GLU A 543 25.29 47.98 -11.35
C GLU A 543 25.44 47.13 -10.07
N GLN A 544 26.64 47.11 -9.49
CA GLN A 544 26.94 46.38 -8.26
C GLN A 544 26.18 46.97 -7.06
N GLU A 545 26.11 48.30 -6.94
CA GLU A 545 25.34 48.96 -5.88
C GLU A 545 23.84 48.67 -5.99
N SER A 546 23.26 48.77 -7.19
CA SER A 546 21.85 48.42 -7.44
C SER A 546 21.55 46.98 -7.05
N ARG A 547 22.45 46.06 -7.38
CA ARG A 547 22.36 44.65 -7.00
C ARG A 547 22.40 44.47 -5.48
N ASP A 548 23.35 45.09 -4.79
CA ASP A 548 23.50 44.96 -3.34
C ASP A 548 22.31 45.56 -2.57
N GLN A 549 21.74 46.67 -3.04
CA GLN A 549 20.53 47.26 -2.47
C GLN A 549 19.32 46.31 -2.59
N GLN A 550 19.14 45.68 -3.77
CA GLN A 550 18.07 44.71 -3.99
C GLN A 550 18.22 43.48 -3.09
N LEU A 551 19.44 42.93 -2.98
CA LEU A 551 19.74 41.79 -2.10
C LEU A 551 19.51 42.14 -0.62
N LYS A 552 19.92 43.32 -0.18
CA LYS A 552 19.68 43.78 1.20
C LYS A 552 18.18 43.90 1.50
N ALA A 553 17.40 44.45 0.56
CA ALA A 553 15.94 44.55 0.69
C ALA A 553 15.26 43.18 0.76
N LYS A 554 15.81 42.17 0.09
CA LYS A 554 15.26 40.81 0.00
C LYS A 554 15.92 39.78 0.93
N SER A 555 16.88 40.18 1.75
CA SER A 555 17.63 39.32 2.69
C SER A 555 16.73 38.38 3.54
N LYS A 556 15.63 38.91 4.10
CA LYS A 556 14.67 38.11 4.88
C LYS A 556 13.97 37.02 4.06
N GLU A 557 13.69 37.25 2.79
CA GLU A 557 13.07 36.27 1.89
C GLU A 557 14.06 35.15 1.55
N ILE A 558 15.34 35.50 1.33
CA ILE A 558 16.44 34.57 1.09
C ILE A 558 16.67 33.66 2.31
N ASP A 559 16.74 34.24 3.52
CA ASP A 559 16.90 33.46 4.75
C ASP A 559 15.68 32.59 5.05
N LYS A 560 14.47 33.05 4.70
CA LYS A 560 13.24 32.24 4.80
C LYS A 560 13.29 31.05 3.85
N ALA A 561 13.75 31.22 2.60
CA ALA A 561 13.92 30.14 1.64
C ALA A 561 14.93 29.10 2.13
N ARG A 562 16.11 29.57 2.61
CA ARG A 562 17.14 28.73 3.25
C ARG A 562 16.57 27.91 4.41
N THR A 563 15.88 28.59 5.33
CA THR A 563 15.32 27.95 6.54
C THR A 563 14.23 26.95 6.18
N ALA A 564 13.36 27.28 5.22
CA ALA A 564 12.32 26.38 4.74
C ALA A 564 12.89 25.12 4.10
N ALA A 565 13.95 25.25 3.28
CA ALA A 565 14.65 24.11 2.69
C ALA A 565 15.29 23.23 3.78
N ARG A 566 16.01 23.83 4.74
CA ARG A 566 16.61 23.08 5.87
C ARG A 566 15.57 22.35 6.71
N LYS A 567 14.41 22.98 6.95
CA LYS A 567 13.33 22.42 7.78
C LYS A 567 12.77 21.11 7.20
N ARG A 568 12.79 20.92 5.88
CA ARG A 568 12.33 19.67 5.23
C ARG A 568 13.14 18.44 5.67
N LEU A 569 14.42 18.63 6.03
CA LEU A 569 15.33 17.56 6.44
C LEU A 569 15.49 17.43 7.95
N ALA A 570 14.82 18.28 8.74
CA ALA A 570 14.94 18.25 10.21
C ALA A 570 14.43 16.95 10.83
N THR A 571 13.31 16.40 10.31
CA THR A 571 12.74 15.15 10.83
C THR A 571 13.64 13.94 10.53
N PRO A 572 14.07 13.68 9.27
CA PRO A 572 15.02 12.59 8.99
C PRO A 572 16.32 12.67 9.81
N ILE A 573 16.89 13.87 9.98
CA ILE A 573 18.09 14.06 10.82
C ILE A 573 17.80 13.71 12.27
N ASN A 574 16.67 14.16 12.81
CA ASN A 574 16.31 13.87 14.20
C ASN A 574 16.05 12.38 14.43
N ASP A 575 15.46 11.68 13.46
CA ASP A 575 15.26 10.22 13.55
C ASP A 575 16.61 9.48 13.57
N LEU A 576 17.57 9.90 12.75
CA LEU A 576 18.95 9.38 12.79
C LEU A 576 19.68 9.70 14.10
N VAL A 577 19.57 10.93 14.61
CA VAL A 577 20.15 11.32 15.92
C VAL A 577 19.63 10.42 17.04
N LYS A 578 18.33 10.07 17.02
CA LYS A 578 17.74 9.16 18.00
C LYS A 578 18.18 7.72 17.81
N ALA A 579 18.32 7.27 16.56
CA ALA A 579 18.83 5.93 16.27
C ALA A 579 20.27 5.75 16.75
N VAL A 580 21.15 6.72 16.47
CA VAL A 580 22.54 6.76 16.99
C VAL A 580 22.53 6.76 18.51
N ALA A 581 21.75 7.63 19.14
CA ALA A 581 21.66 7.70 20.61
C ALA A 581 21.20 6.37 21.23
N GLN A 582 20.26 5.66 20.61
CA GLN A 582 19.88 4.34 21.09
C GLN A 582 21.05 3.35 21.05
N VAL A 583 21.72 3.20 19.91
CA VAL A 583 22.81 2.21 19.77
C VAL A 583 23.98 2.56 20.70
N GLU A 584 24.32 3.85 20.86
CA GLU A 584 25.30 4.31 21.84
C GLU A 584 24.89 4.01 23.29
N ALA A 585 23.59 4.10 23.61
CA ALA A 585 23.10 3.72 24.93
C ALA A 585 23.28 2.22 25.20
N PHE A 586 23.04 1.37 24.19
CA PHE A 586 23.24 -0.07 24.30
C PHE A 586 24.71 -0.45 24.42
N ARG A 587 25.63 0.31 23.81
CA ARG A 587 27.08 0.20 24.09
C ARG A 587 27.36 0.44 25.58
N ALA A 588 26.87 1.55 26.12
CA ALA A 588 27.07 1.89 27.53
C ALA A 588 26.43 0.85 28.47
N ILE A 589 25.26 0.30 28.12
CA ILE A 589 24.63 -0.82 28.86
C ILE A 589 25.53 -2.06 28.87
N ALA A 590 26.13 -2.43 27.72
CA ALA A 590 27.02 -3.58 27.62
C ALA A 590 28.31 -3.39 28.44
N ASP A 591 28.77 -2.15 28.58
CA ASP A 591 29.91 -1.77 29.43
C ASP A 591 29.53 -1.57 30.92
N GLU A 592 28.25 -1.78 31.27
CA GLU A 592 27.66 -1.50 32.59
C GLU A 592 27.80 -0.03 33.06
N ASP A 593 27.98 0.91 32.12
CA ASP A 593 27.98 2.36 32.36
C ASP A 593 26.54 2.91 32.31
N TRP A 594 25.80 2.67 33.39
CA TRP A 594 24.38 3.05 33.51
C TRP A 594 24.17 4.57 33.46
N ASP A 595 25.10 5.34 34.04
CA ASP A 595 25.05 6.80 34.09
C ASP A 595 25.20 7.44 32.70
N ALA A 596 26.04 6.85 31.84
CA ALA A 596 26.11 7.24 30.43
C ALA A 596 24.90 6.76 29.61
N ALA A 597 24.39 5.55 29.89
CA ALA A 597 23.29 4.96 29.14
C ALA A 597 21.96 5.73 29.28
N LEU A 598 21.57 6.10 30.51
CA LEU A 598 20.26 6.71 30.79
C LEU A 598 19.94 7.96 29.94
N PRO A 599 20.79 9.02 29.88
CA PRO A 599 20.49 10.21 29.08
C PRO A 599 20.43 9.92 27.58
N LEU A 600 21.18 8.92 27.09
CA LEU A 600 21.13 8.49 25.69
C LEU A 600 19.80 7.78 25.36
N LEU A 601 19.29 6.93 26.26
CA LEU A 601 17.96 6.33 26.10
C LEU A 601 16.85 7.40 26.13
N GLU A 602 16.94 8.37 27.05
CA GLU A 602 15.97 9.47 27.13
C GLU A 602 15.98 10.34 25.85
N LYS A 603 17.18 10.56 25.27
CA LYS A 603 17.35 11.23 23.97
C LYS A 603 16.76 10.41 22.82
N ALA A 604 16.95 9.10 22.80
CA ALA A 604 16.34 8.21 21.81
C ALA A 604 14.80 8.22 21.88
N SER A 605 14.25 8.51 23.07
CA SER A 605 12.82 8.80 23.29
C SER A 605 11.93 7.66 22.77
N ARG A 606 11.02 7.94 21.83
CA ARG A 606 10.04 6.98 21.29
C ARG A 606 10.64 5.76 20.60
N ASN A 607 11.95 5.75 20.33
CA ASN A 607 12.62 4.60 19.73
C ASN A 607 12.90 3.49 20.76
N VAL A 608 12.88 3.81 22.05
CA VAL A 608 13.22 2.89 23.14
C VAL A 608 11.97 2.61 23.99
N SER A 609 11.84 1.36 24.45
CA SER A 609 10.79 0.97 25.39
C SER A 609 10.92 1.73 26.71
N PRO A 610 9.85 2.38 27.23
CA PRO A 610 9.86 2.98 28.56
C PRO A 610 10.20 1.97 29.67
N LEU A 611 9.90 0.68 29.47
CA LEU A 611 10.21 -0.39 30.42
C LEU A 611 11.74 -0.61 30.54
N LEU A 612 12.46 -0.53 29.41
CA LEU A 612 13.93 -0.58 29.40
C LEU A 612 14.55 0.65 30.10
N VAL A 613 13.99 1.84 29.86
CA VAL A 613 14.44 3.07 30.55
C VAL A 613 14.28 2.93 32.06
N ALA A 614 13.16 2.37 32.53
CA ALA A 614 12.96 2.13 33.96
C ALA A 614 13.94 1.09 34.52
N LYS A 615 14.24 0.01 33.78
CA LYS A 615 15.25 -0.99 34.15
C LYS A 615 16.63 -0.36 34.31
N VAL A 616 17.08 0.45 33.35
CA VAL A 616 18.37 1.18 33.44
C VAL A 616 18.37 2.18 34.60
N ARG A 617 17.26 2.88 34.83
CA ARG A 617 17.16 3.82 35.96
C ARG A 617 17.26 3.13 37.33
N LEU A 618 16.72 1.92 37.46
CA LEU A 618 16.92 1.11 38.66
C LEU A 618 18.41 0.82 38.88
N ARG A 619 19.15 0.52 37.80
CA ARG A 619 20.62 0.28 37.84
C ARG A 619 21.42 1.53 38.18
N CYS A 620 20.93 2.72 37.84
CA CYS A 620 21.48 4.01 38.30
C CYS A 620 21.20 4.31 39.80
N GLY A 621 20.51 3.43 40.53
CA GLY A 621 20.20 3.63 41.94
C GLY A 621 18.99 4.53 42.22
N ASP A 622 18.06 4.69 41.28
CA ASP A 622 16.80 5.41 41.47
C ASP A 622 15.58 4.46 41.36
N PRO A 623 15.39 3.54 42.34
CA PRO A 623 14.29 2.58 42.34
C PRO A 623 12.92 3.25 42.39
N ALA A 624 12.78 4.33 43.15
CA ALA A 624 11.49 5.01 43.32
C ALA A 624 10.94 5.53 41.99
N LYS A 625 11.78 6.17 41.18
CA LYS A 625 11.37 6.69 39.87
C LYS A 625 11.27 5.58 38.82
N ALA A 626 12.10 4.54 38.89
CA ALA A 626 11.98 3.36 38.01
C ALA A 626 10.62 2.67 38.19
N ILE A 627 10.22 2.40 39.43
CA ILE A 627 8.93 1.79 39.76
C ILE A 627 7.77 2.72 39.40
N ALA A 628 7.89 4.04 39.61
CA ALA A 628 6.87 5.00 39.17
C ALA A 628 6.66 4.98 37.65
N ASP A 629 7.74 4.90 36.87
CA ASP A 629 7.67 4.82 35.41
C ASP A 629 7.02 3.52 34.92
N VAL A 630 7.37 2.36 35.50
CA VAL A 630 6.71 1.10 35.12
C VAL A 630 5.24 1.06 35.53
N ASN A 631 4.88 1.59 36.72
CA ASN A 631 3.48 1.68 37.11
C ASN A 631 2.65 2.53 36.13
N LYS A 632 3.22 3.61 35.60
CA LYS A 632 2.57 4.41 34.55
C LYS A 632 2.34 3.60 33.27
N GLU A 633 3.24 2.69 32.93
CA GLU A 633 3.07 1.76 31.81
C GLU A 633 1.97 0.73 32.12
N VAL A 634 1.95 0.13 33.30
CA VAL A 634 0.90 -0.79 33.75
C VAL A 634 -0.49 -0.13 33.72
N ASP A 635 -0.60 1.13 34.18
CA ASP A 635 -1.85 1.88 34.17
C ASP A 635 -2.33 2.24 32.76
N ARG A 636 -1.40 2.54 31.85
CA ARG A 636 -1.70 2.86 30.45
C ARG A 636 -2.08 1.63 29.63
N ASN A 637 -1.41 0.53 29.93
CA ASN A 637 -1.41 -0.71 29.15
C ASN A 637 -2.05 -1.84 30.01
N LYS A 638 -3.24 -1.55 30.56
CA LYS A 638 -3.96 -2.48 31.44
C LYS A 638 -4.16 -3.82 30.77
N ASN A 639 -3.93 -4.91 31.52
CA ASN A 639 -4.04 -6.30 31.08
C ASN A 639 -3.03 -6.71 29.99
N GLU A 640 -1.94 -5.96 29.80
CA GLU A 640 -0.80 -6.43 29.01
C GLU A 640 0.20 -7.13 29.93
N VAL A 641 0.72 -8.27 29.49
CA VAL A 641 1.62 -9.10 30.31
C VAL A 641 2.97 -8.44 30.53
N LEU A 642 3.50 -7.75 29.51
CA LEU A 642 4.87 -7.25 29.51
C LEU A 642 5.11 -6.16 30.59
N PRO A 643 4.26 -5.12 30.75
CA PRO A 643 4.41 -4.16 31.84
C PRO A 643 4.35 -4.79 33.24
N LEU A 644 3.49 -5.79 33.46
CA LEU A 644 3.39 -6.49 34.75
C LEU A 644 4.59 -7.40 35.02
N ALA A 645 5.12 -8.05 33.99
CA ALA A 645 6.36 -8.82 34.09
C ALA A 645 7.54 -7.92 34.50
N HIS A 646 7.71 -6.77 33.85
CA HIS A 646 8.73 -5.81 34.25
C HIS A 646 8.48 -5.21 35.64
N LEU A 647 7.23 -4.93 36.03
CA LEU A 647 6.94 -4.44 37.38
C LEU A 647 7.37 -5.47 38.43
N THR A 648 7.06 -6.73 38.19
CA THR A 648 7.43 -7.85 39.07
C THR A 648 8.94 -7.96 39.19
N GLU A 649 9.66 -7.98 38.06
CA GLU A 649 11.12 -8.04 38.02
C GLU A 649 11.74 -6.86 38.78
N LEU A 650 11.33 -5.63 38.50
CA LEU A 650 11.95 -4.45 39.11
C LEU A 650 11.63 -4.31 40.60
N GLN A 651 10.42 -4.66 41.05
CA GLN A 651 10.07 -4.70 42.48
C GLN A 651 10.95 -5.71 43.22
N PHE A 652 11.13 -6.90 42.63
CA PHE A 652 11.98 -7.94 43.21
C PHE A 652 13.44 -7.48 43.31
N LEU A 653 13.99 -6.90 42.24
CA LEU A 653 15.36 -6.38 42.23
C LEU A 653 15.56 -5.17 43.15
N ALA A 654 14.52 -4.37 43.39
CA ALA A 654 14.54 -3.27 44.37
C ALA A 654 14.47 -3.77 45.83
N GLY A 655 14.26 -5.08 46.05
CA GLY A 655 14.18 -5.69 47.39
C GLY A 655 12.80 -5.62 48.04
N ASP A 656 11.76 -5.15 47.33
CA ASP A 656 10.39 -5.10 47.83
C ASP A 656 9.63 -6.38 47.45
N TRP A 657 9.80 -7.40 48.29
CA TRP A 657 9.19 -8.72 48.07
C TRP A 657 7.67 -8.67 48.05
N ASP A 658 7.04 -7.91 48.96
CA ASP A 658 5.58 -7.89 49.08
C ASP A 658 4.94 -7.24 47.86
N ALA A 659 5.56 -6.18 47.32
CA ALA A 659 5.10 -5.55 46.08
C ALA A 659 5.40 -6.42 44.85
N ALA A 660 6.55 -7.10 44.80
CA ALA A 660 6.86 -8.05 43.72
C ALA A 660 5.84 -9.19 43.65
N LYS A 661 5.51 -9.78 44.81
CA LYS A 661 4.47 -10.80 44.92
C LYS A 661 3.13 -10.32 44.39
N GLN A 662 2.67 -9.14 44.81
CA GLN A 662 1.40 -8.56 44.34
C GLN A 662 1.40 -8.31 42.82
N ALA A 663 2.51 -7.86 42.26
CA ALA A 663 2.64 -7.68 40.81
C ALA A 663 2.61 -9.03 40.06
N PHE A 664 3.27 -10.05 40.61
CA PHE A 664 3.29 -11.41 40.06
C PHE A 664 1.89 -12.05 40.07
N GLU A 665 1.15 -11.94 41.17
CA GLU A 665 -0.22 -12.47 41.27
C GLU A 665 -1.14 -11.84 40.21
N ARG A 666 -1.00 -10.52 39.95
CA ARG A 666 -1.72 -9.83 38.87
C ARG A 666 -1.28 -10.25 37.48
N LEU A 667 0.01 -10.53 37.26
CA LEU A 667 0.50 -11.09 36.01
C LEU A 667 -0.09 -12.48 35.77
N GLN A 668 -0.14 -13.30 36.82
CA GLN A 668 -0.63 -14.67 36.73
C GLN A 668 -2.07 -14.72 36.21
N GLU A 669 -2.95 -13.81 36.63
CA GLU A 669 -4.34 -13.72 36.17
C GLU A 669 -4.49 -13.59 34.64
N ILE A 670 -3.47 -13.09 33.93
CA ILE A 670 -3.48 -12.88 32.48
C ILE A 670 -2.38 -13.67 31.75
N SER A 671 -1.80 -14.67 32.42
CA SER A 671 -0.60 -15.38 31.94
C SER A 671 -0.89 -16.63 31.10
N ALA A 672 -2.16 -16.98 30.91
CA ALA A 672 -2.57 -18.27 30.35
C ALA A 672 -1.95 -18.59 28.98
N SER A 673 -1.65 -17.56 28.18
CA SER A 673 -1.10 -17.68 26.83
C SER A 673 0.37 -17.26 26.71
N VAL A 674 1.03 -16.93 27.83
CA VAL A 674 2.42 -16.47 27.83
C VAL A 674 3.37 -17.56 27.31
N ASP A 675 4.33 -17.12 26.51
CA ASP A 675 5.47 -17.90 26.05
C ASP A 675 6.53 -18.02 27.17
N MET A 676 6.46 -19.10 27.94
CA MET A 676 7.39 -19.40 29.05
C MET A 676 8.85 -19.53 28.63
N GLN A 677 9.13 -19.67 27.33
CA GLN A 677 10.49 -19.75 26.83
C GLN A 677 11.08 -18.37 26.47
N ALA A 678 10.34 -17.26 26.63
CA ALA A 678 10.90 -15.92 26.44
C ALA A 678 11.59 -15.42 27.72
N ASP A 679 12.78 -14.84 27.56
CA ASP A 679 13.70 -14.50 28.67
C ASP A 679 13.06 -13.66 29.78
N ILE A 680 12.21 -12.69 29.44
CA ILE A 680 11.52 -11.85 30.42
C ILE A 680 10.70 -12.67 31.42
N PHE A 681 10.07 -13.76 30.98
CA PHE A 681 9.25 -14.61 31.84
C PHE A 681 10.11 -15.59 32.63
N GLN A 682 11.21 -16.10 32.06
CA GLN A 682 12.19 -16.91 32.78
C GLN A 682 12.86 -16.15 33.92
N ARG A 683 13.10 -14.84 33.77
CA ARG A 683 13.63 -14.00 34.86
C ARG A 683 12.70 -13.95 36.08
N LEU A 684 11.42 -14.29 35.92
CA LEU A 684 10.46 -14.36 37.01
C LEU A 684 10.45 -15.72 37.73
N ASP A 685 11.18 -16.73 37.22
CA ASP A 685 11.21 -18.06 37.84
C ASP A 685 11.68 -18.01 39.29
N VAL A 686 12.59 -17.09 39.64
CA VAL A 686 13.02 -16.89 41.03
C VAL A 686 11.87 -16.40 41.94
N VAL A 687 10.97 -15.56 41.40
CA VAL A 687 9.78 -15.10 42.11
C VAL A 687 8.76 -16.22 42.21
N ALA A 688 8.52 -16.93 41.10
CA ALA A 688 7.60 -18.05 41.02
C ALA A 688 7.98 -19.20 41.98
N GLN A 689 9.24 -19.62 41.98
CA GLN A 689 9.77 -20.65 42.87
C GLN A 689 9.63 -20.25 44.35
N ARG A 690 9.88 -18.98 44.69
CA ARG A 690 9.70 -18.48 46.06
C ARG A 690 8.23 -18.46 46.50
N LEU A 691 7.30 -18.41 45.56
CA LEU A 691 5.86 -18.56 45.79
C LEU A 691 5.39 -20.03 45.78
N GLY A 692 6.28 -20.98 45.46
CA GLY A 692 5.98 -22.41 45.44
C GLY A 692 5.43 -22.91 44.10
N TYR A 693 5.60 -22.16 43.01
CA TYR A 693 5.27 -22.63 41.67
C TYR A 693 6.40 -23.48 41.07
N GLU A 694 6.00 -24.44 40.24
CA GLU A 694 6.89 -25.21 39.36
C GLU A 694 7.33 -24.37 38.15
N ALA A 695 8.03 -25.00 37.19
CA ALA A 695 8.56 -24.32 36.00
C ALA A 695 7.48 -23.65 35.11
N ASP A 696 6.24 -24.13 35.14
CA ASP A 696 5.10 -23.47 34.48
C ASP A 696 4.18 -22.86 35.53
N TRP A 697 4.21 -21.53 35.64
CA TRP A 697 3.44 -20.76 36.61
C TRP A 697 2.19 -20.09 36.02
N ARG A 698 1.87 -20.39 34.76
CA ARG A 698 0.71 -19.81 34.06
C ARG A 698 -0.60 -20.19 34.73
N ALA A 699 -1.58 -19.29 34.66
CA ALA A 699 -2.94 -19.61 35.04
C ALA A 699 -3.62 -20.50 33.99
N GLU A 700 -4.58 -21.31 34.43
CA GLU A 700 -5.48 -22.02 33.53
C GLU A 700 -6.31 -21.02 32.69
N PRO A 701 -6.43 -21.22 31.36
CA PRO A 701 -7.25 -20.36 30.52
C PRO A 701 -8.72 -20.35 30.98
N GLN A 702 -9.24 -19.17 31.30
CA GLN A 702 -10.66 -18.99 31.64
C GLN A 702 -11.38 -18.21 30.53
N LEU A 703 -12.33 -18.88 29.87
CA LEU A 703 -13.21 -18.24 28.90
C LEU A 703 -14.32 -17.45 29.60
N ARG A 704 -14.58 -16.25 29.09
CA ARG A 704 -15.73 -15.44 29.50
C ARG A 704 -17.02 -16.02 28.92
N ASP A 705 -18.13 -15.83 29.63
CA ASP A 705 -19.46 -16.33 29.25
C ASP A 705 -20.12 -15.53 28.11
N ASP A 706 -19.60 -14.34 27.79
CA ASP A 706 -20.14 -13.41 26.79
C ASP A 706 -19.50 -13.55 25.40
N LEU A 707 -18.78 -14.63 25.12
CA LEU A 707 -17.96 -14.80 23.92
C LEU A 707 -18.65 -15.42 22.72
N GLY A 708 -19.85 -15.98 22.91
CA GLY A 708 -20.53 -16.74 21.86
C GLY A 708 -19.79 -18.02 21.49
N GLU A 709 -20.10 -18.57 20.32
CA GLU A 709 -19.44 -19.77 19.81
C GLU A 709 -18.04 -19.44 19.28
N ARG A 710 -17.04 -20.19 19.75
CA ARG A 710 -15.66 -20.16 19.25
C ARG A 710 -15.32 -21.53 18.65
N PRO A 711 -15.32 -21.68 17.31
CA PRO A 711 -14.86 -22.91 16.69
C PRO A 711 -13.38 -23.17 17.02
N ASP A 712 -12.94 -24.40 16.82
CA ASP A 712 -11.50 -24.68 16.82
C ASP A 712 -10.81 -23.83 15.73
N LEU A 713 -9.73 -23.13 16.09
CA LEU A 713 -9.01 -22.25 15.17
C LEU A 713 -8.46 -23.03 13.97
N ASP A 714 -8.01 -24.27 14.18
CA ASP A 714 -7.49 -25.11 13.09
C ASP A 714 -8.59 -25.50 12.08
N SER A 715 -9.87 -25.45 12.47
CA SER A 715 -10.99 -25.66 11.54
C SER A 715 -11.22 -24.49 10.57
N LEU A 716 -10.72 -23.30 10.90
CA LEU A 716 -10.85 -22.09 10.07
C LEU A 716 -9.75 -21.97 9.01
N GLY A 717 -8.58 -22.56 9.27
CA GLY A 717 -7.43 -22.51 8.38
C GLY A 717 -6.09 -22.56 9.11
N PRO A 718 -4.98 -22.63 8.36
CA PRO A 718 -3.65 -22.70 8.95
C PRO A 718 -3.23 -21.36 9.56
N PHE A 719 -2.45 -21.41 10.63
CA PHE A 719 -1.91 -20.20 11.30
C PHE A 719 -1.09 -19.31 10.37
N ARG A 720 -0.44 -19.89 9.36
CA ARG A 720 0.38 -19.19 8.36
C ARG A 720 -0.07 -19.53 6.96
N TRP A 721 0.00 -18.56 6.06
CA TRP A 721 -0.11 -18.82 4.64
C TRP A 721 1.10 -19.61 4.14
N GLN A 722 0.87 -20.49 3.18
CA GLN A 722 1.91 -21.22 2.46
C GLN A 722 1.62 -21.23 0.95
N PRO A 723 2.65 -21.26 0.10
CA PRO A 723 2.50 -21.41 -1.34
C PRO A 723 1.68 -22.64 -1.76
N SER A 724 0.78 -22.47 -2.73
CA SER A 724 -0.04 -23.55 -3.27
C SER A 724 0.74 -24.37 -4.33
N PRO A 725 0.46 -25.67 -4.50
CA PRO A 725 0.99 -26.45 -5.62
C PRO A 725 0.60 -25.84 -6.97
N ALA A 726 1.54 -25.84 -7.91
CA ALA A 726 1.27 -25.49 -9.30
C ALA A 726 0.49 -26.62 -10.00
N PRO A 727 -0.55 -26.31 -10.81
CA PRO A 727 -1.23 -27.32 -11.62
C PRO A 727 -0.26 -28.02 -12.58
N SER A 728 -0.33 -29.35 -12.64
CA SER A 728 0.47 -30.12 -13.60
C SER A 728 0.01 -29.92 -15.03
N TRP A 729 0.94 -29.91 -15.98
CA TRP A 729 0.64 -29.82 -17.42
C TRP A 729 1.58 -30.71 -18.24
N LYS A 730 1.14 -31.03 -19.46
CA LYS A 730 1.87 -31.81 -20.47
C LYS A 730 1.62 -31.18 -21.83
N LEU A 731 2.57 -30.39 -22.31
CA LEU A 731 2.42 -29.60 -23.53
C LEU A 731 3.53 -29.92 -24.52
N THR A 732 3.28 -29.74 -25.80
CA THR A 732 4.32 -29.94 -26.82
C THR A 732 4.92 -28.60 -27.21
N ASP A 733 6.24 -28.56 -27.38
CA ASP A 733 6.94 -27.38 -27.90
C ASP A 733 6.95 -27.31 -29.44
N ALA A 734 7.54 -26.24 -29.98
CA ALA A 734 7.67 -26.02 -31.42
C ALA A 734 8.52 -27.08 -32.15
N GLU A 735 9.34 -27.85 -31.43
CA GLU A 735 10.22 -28.92 -31.91
C GLU A 735 9.57 -30.31 -31.77
N ASP A 736 8.27 -30.37 -31.49
CA ASP A 736 7.51 -31.60 -31.18
C ASP A 736 8.00 -32.37 -29.94
N LYS A 737 8.78 -31.73 -29.06
CA LYS A 737 9.19 -32.33 -27.81
C LYS A 737 8.13 -32.09 -26.73
N LEU A 738 7.77 -33.18 -26.05
CA LEU A 738 6.88 -33.12 -24.89
C LEU A 738 7.62 -32.46 -23.73
N ARG A 739 6.97 -31.46 -23.13
CA ARG A 739 7.39 -30.76 -21.92
C ARG A 739 6.37 -30.99 -20.82
N THR A 740 6.86 -31.22 -19.62
CA THR A 740 6.02 -31.40 -18.44
C THR A 740 6.52 -30.55 -17.29
N LEU A 741 5.64 -30.21 -16.35
CA LEU A 741 6.07 -29.51 -15.12
C LEU A 741 7.12 -30.33 -14.35
N ASP A 742 7.02 -31.66 -14.36
CA ASP A 742 7.95 -32.57 -13.68
C ASP A 742 9.38 -32.50 -14.26
N ASP A 743 9.55 -32.04 -15.52
CA ASP A 743 10.88 -31.83 -16.13
C ASP A 743 11.71 -30.79 -15.34
N TYR A 744 11.04 -29.96 -14.54
CA TYR A 744 11.60 -28.88 -13.74
C TYR A 744 11.69 -29.22 -12.25
N LYS A 745 11.48 -30.48 -11.86
CA LYS A 745 11.64 -30.88 -10.45
C LYS A 745 13.04 -30.55 -9.93
N ASN A 746 13.10 -29.97 -8.73
CA ASN A 746 14.31 -29.42 -8.08
C ASN A 746 14.95 -28.21 -8.80
N ARG A 747 14.27 -27.62 -9.80
CA ARG A 747 14.71 -26.40 -10.49
C ARG A 747 13.56 -25.39 -10.56
N PRO A 748 13.73 -24.17 -10.02
CA PRO A 748 12.73 -23.13 -10.18
C PRO A 748 12.43 -22.82 -11.65
N LEU A 749 11.19 -22.46 -11.93
CA LEU A 749 10.68 -22.20 -13.28
C LEU A 749 9.84 -20.92 -13.30
N VAL A 750 10.18 -20.00 -14.20
CA VAL A 750 9.28 -18.92 -14.62
C VAL A 750 8.42 -19.42 -15.79
N VAL A 751 7.10 -19.32 -15.64
CA VAL A 751 6.13 -19.67 -16.68
C VAL A 751 5.42 -18.42 -17.18
N ILE A 752 5.49 -18.15 -18.47
CA ILE A 752 4.84 -17.00 -19.13
C ILE A 752 3.67 -17.51 -19.98
N PHE A 753 2.45 -17.11 -19.64
CA PHE A 753 1.24 -17.35 -20.43
C PHE A 753 1.02 -16.17 -21.37
N TYR A 754 1.05 -16.43 -22.68
CA TYR A 754 0.94 -15.40 -23.70
C TYR A 754 -0.05 -15.77 -24.81
N LEU A 755 -0.68 -14.78 -25.43
CA LEU A 755 -1.89 -14.93 -26.25
C LEU A 755 -1.61 -15.18 -27.75
N GLY A 756 -0.39 -15.58 -28.12
CA GLY A 756 0.02 -15.87 -29.50
C GLY A 756 0.68 -14.71 -30.27
N PHE A 757 1.01 -14.94 -31.55
CA PHE A 757 1.80 -14.06 -32.41
C PHE A 757 1.08 -12.76 -32.78
N GLY A 758 -0.26 -12.80 -32.84
CA GLY A 758 -1.08 -11.62 -33.14
C GLY A 758 -1.13 -10.60 -31.99
N CYS A 759 -0.70 -11.00 -30.80
CA CYS A 759 -0.66 -10.14 -29.62
C CYS A 759 0.68 -9.37 -29.57
N LEU A 760 0.67 -8.10 -29.98
CA LEU A 760 1.85 -7.24 -29.97
C LEU A 760 2.50 -7.15 -28.58
N HIS A 761 1.68 -6.96 -27.54
CA HIS A 761 2.14 -6.87 -26.15
C HIS A 761 2.76 -8.18 -25.63
N CYS A 762 2.28 -9.32 -26.12
CA CYS A 762 2.87 -10.62 -25.80
C CYS A 762 4.26 -10.74 -26.39
N ALA A 763 4.44 -10.32 -27.65
CA ALA A 763 5.74 -10.28 -28.28
C ALA A 763 6.69 -9.40 -27.47
N GLU A 764 6.28 -8.16 -27.13
CA GLU A 764 7.01 -7.22 -26.26
C GLU A 764 7.47 -7.87 -24.95
N GLN A 765 6.57 -8.60 -24.28
CA GLN A 765 6.90 -9.30 -23.04
C GLN A 765 8.02 -10.33 -23.23
N LEU A 766 7.90 -11.19 -24.24
CA LEU A 766 8.93 -12.17 -24.53
C LEU A 766 10.27 -11.50 -24.91
N GLN A 767 10.24 -10.35 -25.60
CA GLN A 767 11.45 -9.55 -25.91
C GLN A 767 12.11 -9.00 -24.65
N ALA A 768 11.33 -8.64 -23.64
CA ALA A 768 11.85 -8.13 -22.37
C ALA A 768 12.54 -9.24 -21.56
N PHE A 769 12.00 -10.46 -21.60
CA PHE A 769 12.56 -11.61 -20.88
C PHE A 769 13.75 -12.28 -21.58
N ALA A 770 13.75 -12.33 -22.92
CA ALA A 770 14.79 -12.97 -23.71
C ALA A 770 16.24 -12.54 -23.35
N PRO A 771 16.58 -11.24 -23.24
CA PRO A 771 17.95 -10.82 -22.90
C PRO A 771 18.33 -11.17 -21.45
N MET A 772 17.36 -11.37 -20.56
CA MET A 772 17.59 -11.71 -19.16
C MET A 772 17.67 -13.21 -18.89
N TYR A 773 17.45 -14.05 -19.91
CA TYR A 773 17.39 -15.49 -19.74
C TYR A 773 18.68 -16.06 -19.14
N GLU A 774 19.84 -15.57 -19.56
CA GLU A 774 21.14 -15.99 -19.02
C GLU A 774 21.24 -15.68 -17.51
N GLU A 775 20.78 -14.50 -17.09
CA GLU A 775 20.77 -14.10 -15.68
C GLU A 775 19.83 -14.97 -14.84
N PHE A 776 18.67 -15.35 -15.37
CA PHE A 776 17.78 -16.33 -14.72
C PHE A 776 18.47 -17.69 -14.58
N GLN A 777 19.14 -18.17 -15.64
CA GLN A 777 19.86 -19.45 -15.62
C GLN A 777 21.04 -19.45 -14.63
N GLU A 778 21.75 -18.32 -14.49
CA GLU A 778 22.81 -18.15 -13.49
C GLU A 778 22.28 -18.29 -12.06
N GLN A 779 21.02 -17.89 -11.80
CA GLN A 779 20.33 -18.13 -10.53
C GLN A 779 19.69 -19.53 -10.43
N GLY A 780 19.89 -20.39 -11.44
CA GLY A 780 19.30 -21.73 -11.51
C GLY A 780 17.81 -21.75 -11.83
N ILE A 781 17.27 -20.64 -12.36
CA ILE A 781 15.86 -20.48 -12.70
C ILE A 781 15.70 -20.69 -14.21
N GLU A 782 14.85 -21.63 -14.60
CA GLU A 782 14.49 -21.85 -16.00
C GLU A 782 13.34 -20.93 -16.40
N VAL A 783 13.17 -20.70 -17.71
CA VAL A 783 12.04 -19.95 -18.27
C VAL A 783 11.34 -20.83 -19.30
N LEU A 784 10.01 -20.78 -19.35
CA LEU A 784 9.18 -21.42 -20.38
C LEU A 784 7.96 -20.54 -20.67
N ALA A 785 7.53 -20.49 -21.92
CA ALA A 785 6.29 -19.82 -22.30
C ALA A 785 5.23 -20.80 -22.83
N ILE A 786 3.98 -20.53 -22.50
CA ILE A 786 2.79 -21.29 -22.89
C ILE A 786 1.90 -20.37 -23.72
N SER A 787 1.67 -20.78 -24.97
CA SER A 787 0.88 -20.06 -25.96
C SER A 787 -0.53 -20.62 -26.06
N THR A 788 -1.50 -19.75 -26.38
CA THR A 788 -2.84 -20.16 -26.83
C THR A 788 -2.84 -20.77 -28.24
N GLU A 789 -1.74 -20.67 -28.97
CA GLU A 789 -1.64 -21.09 -30.37
C GLU A 789 -1.48 -22.59 -30.55
N GLY A 790 -1.95 -23.09 -31.70
CA GLY A 790 -1.60 -24.42 -32.19
C GLY A 790 -0.13 -24.52 -32.63
N LYS A 791 0.36 -25.76 -32.78
CA LYS A 791 1.77 -26.04 -33.12
C LYS A 791 2.24 -25.37 -34.41
N GLU A 792 1.37 -25.24 -35.42
CA GLU A 792 1.74 -24.65 -36.70
C GLU A 792 2.02 -23.14 -36.57
N ASP A 793 1.16 -22.43 -35.85
CA ASP A 793 1.32 -20.99 -35.59
C ASP A 793 2.46 -20.74 -34.60
N LEU A 794 2.63 -21.60 -33.59
CA LEU A 794 3.78 -21.56 -32.69
C LEU A 794 5.13 -21.61 -33.45
N ARG A 795 5.23 -22.44 -34.51
CA ARG A 795 6.43 -22.49 -35.37
C ARG A 795 6.61 -21.25 -36.23
N LYS A 796 5.55 -20.49 -36.51
CA LYS A 796 5.63 -19.16 -37.14
C LYS A 796 6.12 -18.13 -36.11
N SER A 797 5.59 -18.16 -34.89
CA SER A 797 5.98 -17.29 -33.77
C SER A 797 7.48 -17.39 -33.48
N VAL A 798 8.06 -18.59 -33.51
CA VAL A 798 9.52 -18.82 -33.36
C VAL A 798 10.35 -18.19 -34.50
N LYS A 799 9.78 -18.03 -35.70
CA LYS A 799 10.47 -17.49 -36.89
C LYS A 799 10.35 -15.97 -37.05
N LEU A 800 9.33 -15.36 -36.44
CA LEU A 800 8.95 -13.95 -36.63
C LEU A 800 9.71 -12.97 -35.72
N TYR A 801 10.71 -13.45 -34.97
CA TYR A 801 11.47 -12.64 -34.02
C TYR A 801 12.90 -12.32 -34.50
N ASP A 802 13.11 -11.23 -35.25
CA ASP A 802 14.42 -10.76 -35.75
C ASP A 802 15.34 -11.85 -36.38
N GLY A 803 14.74 -12.96 -36.84
CA GLY A 803 15.47 -14.12 -37.35
C GLY A 803 16.22 -14.96 -36.29
N LYS A 804 15.99 -14.75 -34.98
CA LYS A 804 16.60 -15.51 -33.89
C LYS A 804 15.55 -16.26 -33.05
N PRO A 805 15.79 -17.54 -32.71
CA PRO A 805 14.89 -18.27 -31.82
C PRO A 805 14.93 -17.65 -30.41
N PHE A 806 13.79 -17.69 -29.71
CA PHE A 806 13.78 -17.38 -28.27
C PHE A 806 14.71 -18.33 -27.51
N PRO A 807 15.39 -17.85 -26.47
CA PRO A 807 16.39 -18.65 -25.77
C PRO A 807 15.76 -19.70 -24.83
N PHE A 808 14.44 -19.65 -24.65
CA PHE A 808 13.67 -20.59 -23.83
C PHE A 808 12.54 -21.29 -24.63
N PRO A 809 12.06 -22.46 -24.19
CA PRO A 809 11.02 -23.20 -24.88
C PRO A 809 9.68 -22.45 -24.94
N LEU A 810 9.02 -22.51 -26.10
CA LEU A 810 7.63 -22.11 -26.28
C LEU A 810 6.77 -23.37 -26.48
N THR A 811 5.64 -23.46 -25.80
CA THR A 811 4.72 -24.61 -25.83
C THR A 811 3.31 -24.20 -26.25
N SER A 812 2.57 -25.15 -26.82
CA SER A 812 1.19 -24.95 -27.32
C SER A 812 0.16 -25.51 -26.33
N ASP A 813 -0.73 -24.64 -25.86
CA ASP A 813 -1.94 -24.96 -25.09
C ASP A 813 -3.20 -24.55 -25.87
N ALA A 814 -3.33 -25.02 -27.11
CA ALA A 814 -4.46 -24.67 -27.99
C ALA A 814 -5.86 -25.01 -27.43
N GLY A 815 -5.93 -25.93 -26.46
CA GLY A 815 -7.17 -26.27 -25.75
C GLY A 815 -7.48 -25.37 -24.55
N LEU A 816 -6.57 -24.47 -24.16
CA LEU A 816 -6.67 -23.55 -23.02
C LEU A 816 -6.84 -24.23 -21.65
N GLU A 817 -6.64 -25.55 -21.57
CA GLU A 817 -6.77 -26.31 -20.33
C GLU A 817 -5.75 -25.85 -19.28
N THR A 818 -4.52 -25.53 -19.72
CA THR A 818 -3.47 -25.03 -18.83
C THR A 818 -3.71 -23.57 -18.45
N PHE A 819 -4.14 -22.72 -19.40
CA PHE A 819 -4.55 -21.34 -19.11
C PHE A 819 -5.64 -21.29 -18.03
N LYS A 820 -6.70 -22.08 -18.19
CA LYS A 820 -7.79 -22.20 -17.20
C LYS A 820 -7.29 -22.77 -15.88
N ALA A 821 -6.47 -23.82 -15.90
CA ALA A 821 -5.90 -24.40 -14.70
C ALA A 821 -5.06 -23.39 -13.91
N TYR A 822 -4.35 -22.46 -14.56
CA TYR A 822 -3.58 -21.40 -13.91
C TYR A 822 -4.37 -20.12 -13.63
N ARG A 823 -5.67 -20.10 -13.94
CA ARG A 823 -6.54 -18.91 -13.83
C ARG A 823 -6.07 -17.74 -14.70
N ALA A 824 -5.23 -17.99 -15.71
CA ALA A 824 -4.89 -17.04 -16.77
C ALA A 824 -6.02 -16.99 -17.82
N TYR A 825 -7.27 -16.91 -17.35
CA TYR A 825 -8.48 -16.96 -18.17
C TYR A 825 -9.54 -16.11 -17.50
N ASP A 826 -10.33 -15.40 -18.30
CA ASP A 826 -11.54 -14.73 -17.86
C ASP A 826 -12.75 -15.61 -18.15
N ASP A 827 -13.34 -16.17 -17.09
CA ASP A 827 -14.53 -17.03 -17.19
C ASP A 827 -15.78 -16.24 -17.61
N PHE A 828 -15.81 -14.92 -17.37
CA PHE A 828 -16.97 -14.08 -17.71
C PHE A 828 -16.96 -13.62 -19.16
N GLU A 829 -15.77 -13.43 -19.73
CA GLU A 829 -15.57 -12.95 -21.11
C GLU A 829 -15.14 -14.08 -22.06
N ASP A 830 -15.01 -15.30 -21.56
CA ASP A 830 -14.56 -16.51 -22.28
C ASP A 830 -13.25 -16.29 -23.07
N GLN A 831 -12.28 -15.60 -22.47
CA GLN A 831 -11.03 -15.24 -23.14
C GLN A 831 -9.77 -15.49 -22.29
N PRO A 832 -8.65 -15.84 -22.92
CA PRO A 832 -7.38 -16.01 -22.22
C PRO A 832 -6.80 -14.68 -21.75
N LEU A 833 -6.09 -14.71 -20.62
CA LEU A 833 -5.40 -13.57 -20.02
C LEU A 833 -3.88 -13.79 -20.05
N HIS A 834 -3.13 -12.70 -19.93
CA HIS A 834 -1.70 -12.79 -19.69
C HIS A 834 -1.45 -13.32 -18.29
N GLY A 835 -0.37 -14.09 -18.15
CA GLY A 835 0.05 -14.64 -16.86
C GLY A 835 1.56 -14.76 -16.77
N THR A 836 2.12 -14.51 -15.60
CA THR A 836 3.54 -14.77 -15.32
C THR A 836 3.65 -15.36 -13.94
N PHE A 837 4.34 -16.50 -13.81
CA PHE A 837 4.40 -17.27 -12.56
C PHE A 837 5.84 -17.62 -12.23
N LEU A 838 6.17 -17.63 -10.93
CA LEU A 838 7.36 -18.29 -10.41
C LEU A 838 6.95 -19.56 -9.68
N ILE A 839 7.50 -20.69 -10.11
CA ILE A 839 7.32 -22.00 -9.49
C ILE A 839 8.66 -22.42 -8.91
N ASP A 840 8.70 -22.87 -7.65
CA ASP A 840 9.95 -23.37 -7.05
C ASP A 840 10.23 -24.84 -7.40
N GLY A 841 11.40 -25.34 -6.99
CA GLY A 841 11.81 -26.72 -7.27
C GLY A 841 10.93 -27.81 -6.65
N ASP A 842 10.07 -27.45 -5.68
CA ASP A 842 9.07 -28.34 -5.07
C ASP A 842 7.71 -28.27 -5.78
N GLY A 843 7.62 -27.50 -6.88
CA GLY A 843 6.41 -27.34 -7.67
C GLY A 843 5.37 -26.42 -7.01
N LYS A 844 5.78 -25.47 -6.16
CA LYS A 844 4.88 -24.51 -5.52
C LYS A 844 4.90 -23.16 -6.24
N VAL A 845 3.73 -22.54 -6.38
CA VAL A 845 3.59 -21.18 -6.93
C VAL A 845 4.02 -20.17 -5.88
N ARG A 846 5.19 -19.56 -6.07
CA ARG A 846 5.78 -18.58 -5.14
C ARG A 846 5.40 -17.15 -5.47
N TRP A 847 5.12 -16.87 -6.73
CA TRP A 847 4.76 -15.55 -7.23
C TRP A 847 3.91 -15.70 -8.49
N GLN A 848 3.01 -14.74 -8.73
CA GLN A 848 2.21 -14.65 -9.96
C GLN A 848 1.78 -13.21 -10.27
N ASP A 849 1.57 -12.91 -11.54
CA ASP A 849 0.84 -11.74 -12.03
C ASP A 849 -0.07 -12.19 -13.16
N ILE A 850 -1.35 -11.84 -13.08
CA ILE A 850 -2.39 -12.26 -14.03
C ILE A 850 -3.22 -11.02 -14.37
N GLY A 851 -3.40 -10.75 -15.65
CA GLY A 851 -4.10 -9.54 -16.08
C GLY A 851 -4.34 -9.47 -17.57
N PHE A 852 -5.06 -8.42 -17.96
CA PHE A 852 -5.25 -8.08 -19.37
C PHE A 852 -3.99 -7.50 -20.00
N GLU A 853 -3.09 -6.92 -19.20
CA GLU A 853 -1.75 -6.49 -19.62
C GLU A 853 -0.71 -7.55 -19.24
N PRO A 854 0.32 -7.77 -20.08
CA PRO A 854 1.44 -8.63 -19.72
C PRO A 854 2.35 -7.98 -18.67
N PHE A 855 3.03 -8.82 -17.90
CA PHE A 855 3.99 -8.38 -16.90
C PHE A 855 5.34 -8.01 -17.54
N MET A 856 5.67 -6.72 -17.55
CA MET A 856 6.82 -6.15 -18.28
C MET A 856 8.06 -5.84 -17.41
N LYS A 857 8.24 -6.48 -16.25
CA LYS A 857 9.34 -6.16 -15.30
C LYS A 857 10.23 -7.36 -14.95
N PRO A 858 10.94 -7.96 -15.92
CA PRO A 858 11.74 -9.16 -15.70
C PRO A 858 12.85 -8.99 -14.65
N GLN A 859 13.53 -7.84 -14.56
CA GLN A 859 14.51 -7.57 -13.50
C GLN A 859 13.90 -7.64 -12.11
N PHE A 860 12.72 -7.04 -11.93
CA PHE A 860 12.02 -7.14 -10.65
C PHE A 860 11.72 -8.60 -10.29
N LEU A 861 11.26 -9.39 -11.26
CA LEU A 861 10.94 -10.79 -11.03
C LEU A 861 12.19 -11.61 -10.72
N LEU A 862 13.32 -11.34 -11.38
CA LEU A 862 14.60 -11.99 -11.07
C LEU A 862 15.05 -11.68 -9.63
N ASP A 863 15.03 -10.41 -9.23
CA ASP A 863 15.40 -9.98 -7.87
C ASP A 863 14.50 -10.62 -6.81
N GLU A 864 13.19 -10.65 -7.08
CA GLU A 864 12.21 -11.21 -6.17
C GLU A 864 12.26 -12.74 -6.13
N ALA A 865 12.48 -13.41 -7.26
CA ALA A 865 12.68 -14.85 -7.33
C ALA A 865 13.92 -15.26 -6.54
N THR A 866 15.04 -14.56 -6.72
CA THR A 866 16.27 -14.76 -5.96
C THR A 866 16.01 -14.65 -4.46
N ARG A 867 15.24 -13.65 -4.03
CA ARG A 867 14.86 -13.48 -2.62
C ARG A 867 13.98 -14.61 -2.10
N LEU A 868 12.97 -15.02 -2.85
CA LEU A 868 12.00 -16.05 -2.44
C LEU A 868 12.62 -17.47 -2.44
N LEU A 869 13.58 -17.71 -3.34
CA LEU A 869 14.24 -19.01 -3.52
C LEU A 869 15.53 -19.14 -2.73
N ALA A 870 16.01 -18.06 -2.11
CA ALA A 870 17.16 -18.09 -1.21
C ALA A 870 16.96 -19.20 -0.16
N PRO A 871 17.95 -20.08 0.05
CA PRO A 871 17.86 -21.09 1.09
C PRO A 871 17.54 -20.42 2.42
N ALA A 872 16.61 -20.98 3.20
CA ALA A 872 16.48 -20.60 4.60
C ALA A 872 17.88 -20.75 5.22
N ALA A 873 18.43 -19.65 5.75
CA ALA A 873 19.78 -19.67 6.31
C ALA A 873 19.84 -20.83 7.31
N LYS A 874 20.79 -21.74 7.13
CA LYS A 874 20.99 -22.82 8.09
C LYS A 874 21.26 -22.16 9.44
N ALA A 875 20.39 -22.41 10.41
CA ALA A 875 20.67 -22.11 11.80
C ALA A 875 21.96 -22.86 12.15
N ASN A 876 23.06 -22.12 12.31
CA ASN A 876 24.34 -22.65 12.75
C ASN A 876 24.42 -22.58 14.27
#